data_AF-A0A1J5GZ03-F1
#
_entry.id   AF-A0A1J5GZ03-F1
#
_cell.length_a   1.000
_cell.length_b   1.000
_cell.length_c   1.000
_cell.angle_alpha   90.00
_cell.angle_beta   90.00
_cell.angle_gamma   90.00
#
_symmetry.space_group_name_H-M   'P 1'
#
loop_
_entity.id
_entity.type
_entity.pdbx_description
1 polymer ?
#
loop_
_entity_poly.entity_id
_entity_poly.type
_entity_poly.pdbx_seq_one_letter_code
_entity_poly.pdbx_strand_id
1 'polypeptide(L)'
;MEPQTNLSEQSRGGQTGAGIDPVESTLRSIAYYIITGAFAVLPLLFLPVAFAPFDYTKTLFVIMAVLIGMIFFSLSVLRSGKVIIVMPWALVALWGVVVAAILSAVLSGDLYDSFIGDVVSVHSVVFIGLLTVVATTIAILGQNRSFTMRTYIALAASAVILGLFQLLRVVIGPEVLSFGVLVSSTSSLLGSWNDLALFFGLIILFSLVALEQLPLTKWGNWLFMLVVGISLLMLAVVNFFAVWLVLALVSLLMLMYSLTKERFMSGAASIISKSNISAASVIVSAAVFTVSLIFVIGGSVVGDMVSNVTGISYVEVRPSLGATLDIARQTYQENAFVGIGTNKFVDAWRLYKDQGLNQTIFWATDFVSGSGYVSTQFVTTGIIGGLAWLAFLILFLIYGLRTLFTATLVDKSWYFIATSAFVSATYLWSMALVYTPSATILLFAAFFTGITFAAGSALNRRRTYTLSIAQNKRAGFALVGVVMLIIIGSSSSLYYIGRHYSGIYMYSGAVTGLNGSTSIEAIEQKVAESFTLVQSDQFARQIALYQLTKMNALLGVKEPTTEQQQAFQQAAANGVNAAQQAVALDSSDPLNNSTLGSVYSVLAFAGVADAANRAKDAYATARSQDPTNPTYALLEAQLLARTGDATEARIKIAEAVALKPNYTDALLFSTQLDVAEGKVADAITTTRSIISLEPNNAARYYQLGVLLSADKKLDEAITAFERAVALNQNYANARYFLALGYIEKGDNAAATTQLEVVSALNPDNAEIKQLLEDVKAGRTPATDTAQVSEQTPEVESEGGTVTTSEAPDTSLIVPVNPVNVVDDNTVQ
;
A
#
# COMPACT_ATOMS: atom_id res chain seq x y z
N MET A 1 2.36 -91.58 -4.20
CA MET A 1 3.71 -91.12 -4.52
C MET A 1 3.63 -89.62 -4.73
N GLU A 2 4.24 -88.89 -3.81
CA GLU A 2 4.57 -87.45 -3.80
C GLU A 2 5.26 -86.93 -5.09
N PRO A 3 5.53 -85.61 -5.24
CA PRO A 3 4.77 -84.43 -4.79
C PRO A 3 4.74 -83.26 -5.80
N GLN A 4 3.94 -82.24 -5.48
CA GLN A 4 4.01 -80.88 -6.04
C GLN A 4 5.28 -80.14 -5.58
N THR A 5 5.88 -79.34 -6.46
CA THR A 5 6.90 -78.34 -6.10
C THR A 5 6.50 -76.94 -6.56
N ASN A 6 6.52 -76.03 -5.58
CA ASN A 6 6.32 -74.59 -5.66
C ASN A 6 7.27 -73.92 -6.66
N LEU A 7 6.72 -73.10 -7.56
CA LEU A 7 7.46 -72.02 -8.24
C LEU A 7 7.03 -70.68 -7.63
N SER A 8 7.61 -70.38 -6.48
CA SER A 8 7.69 -69.05 -5.89
C SER A 8 9.15 -68.83 -5.48
N GLU A 9 9.73 -67.67 -5.82
CA GLU A 9 11.13 -67.24 -5.61
C GLU A 9 12.06 -67.37 -6.83
N GLN A 10 11.87 -66.51 -7.84
CA GLN A 10 12.98 -65.99 -8.65
C GLN A 10 12.54 -64.77 -9.50
N SER A 11 12.23 -63.66 -8.84
CA SER A 11 12.25 -62.32 -9.47
C SER A 11 12.50 -61.17 -8.47
N ARG A 12 13.05 -61.48 -7.29
CA ARG A 12 13.63 -60.51 -6.36
C ARG A 12 15.15 -60.54 -6.53
N GLY A 13 15.64 -59.85 -7.54
CA GLY A 13 17.08 -59.74 -7.80
C GLY A 13 17.31 -58.96 -9.08
N GLY A 14 17.41 -57.64 -8.98
CA GLY A 14 17.72 -56.81 -10.15
C GLY A 14 17.28 -55.35 -10.16
N GLN A 15 16.97 -54.70 -9.01
CA GLN A 15 16.90 -53.22 -8.93
C GLN A 15 17.32 -52.71 -7.54
N THR A 16 18.49 -53.13 -7.06
CA THR A 16 19.18 -52.50 -5.91
C THR A 16 20.59 -52.19 -6.34
N GLY A 17 20.87 -50.92 -6.68
CA GLY A 17 22.23 -50.51 -7.06
C GLY A 17 22.37 -49.25 -7.92
N ALA A 18 21.52 -48.23 -7.75
CA ALA A 18 21.94 -46.86 -8.04
C ALA A 18 21.89 -46.13 -6.70
N GLY A 19 23.05 -46.04 -6.04
CA GLY A 19 23.16 -45.28 -4.80
C GLY A 19 22.61 -43.88 -5.02
N ILE A 20 21.70 -43.44 -4.15
CA ILE A 20 21.27 -42.04 -4.11
C ILE A 20 22.54 -41.21 -3.98
N ASP A 21 22.84 -40.36 -4.96
CA ASP A 21 24.02 -39.50 -4.88
C ASP A 21 23.84 -38.60 -3.65
N PRO A 22 24.68 -38.74 -2.62
CA PRO A 22 24.49 -38.03 -1.36
C PRO A 22 24.62 -36.52 -1.56
N VAL A 23 25.42 -36.07 -2.53
CA VAL A 23 25.60 -34.66 -2.85
C VAL A 23 24.35 -34.11 -3.54
N GLU A 24 23.81 -34.81 -4.55
CA GLU A 24 22.54 -34.43 -5.20
C GLU A 24 21.42 -34.30 -4.17
N SER A 25 21.24 -35.34 -3.34
CA SER A 25 20.18 -35.38 -2.33
C SER A 25 20.32 -34.26 -1.31
N THR A 26 21.55 -33.93 -0.91
CA THR A 26 21.82 -32.84 0.03
C THR A 26 21.51 -31.48 -0.60
N LEU A 27 22.00 -31.20 -1.81
CA LEU A 27 21.74 -29.94 -2.52
C LEU A 27 20.24 -29.72 -2.76
N ARG A 28 19.52 -30.76 -3.18
CA ARG A 28 18.07 -30.69 -3.39
C ARG A 28 17.31 -30.49 -2.08
N SER A 29 17.77 -31.09 -0.99
CA SER A 29 17.18 -30.89 0.34
C SER A 29 17.39 -29.45 0.82
N ILE A 30 18.59 -28.88 0.65
CA ILE A 30 18.89 -27.49 0.98
C ILE A 30 17.95 -26.55 0.21
N ALA A 31 17.83 -26.71 -1.11
CA ALA A 31 16.91 -25.92 -1.93
C ALA A 31 15.47 -25.96 -1.39
N TYR A 32 14.99 -27.15 -1.05
CA TYR A 32 13.66 -27.34 -0.49
C TYR A 32 13.49 -26.65 0.88
N TYR A 33 14.45 -26.83 1.80
CA TYR A 33 14.38 -26.26 3.14
C TYR A 33 14.41 -24.73 3.13
N ILE A 34 15.22 -24.12 2.26
CA ILE A 34 15.29 -22.66 2.14
C ILE A 34 13.92 -22.11 1.71
N ILE A 35 13.35 -22.65 0.63
CA ILE A 35 12.09 -22.13 0.09
C ILE A 35 10.94 -22.41 1.05
N THR A 36 10.77 -23.65 1.50
CA THR A 36 9.63 -23.99 2.36
C THR A 36 9.76 -23.46 3.79
N GLY A 37 10.99 -23.34 4.29
CA GLY A 37 11.27 -22.66 5.55
C GLY A 37 10.91 -21.18 5.48
N ALA A 38 11.16 -20.52 4.35
CA ALA A 38 10.76 -19.13 4.16
C ALA A 38 9.23 -18.95 4.30
N PHE A 39 8.43 -19.80 3.64
CA PHE A 39 6.96 -19.76 3.76
C PHE A 39 6.43 -20.15 5.15
N ALA A 40 7.15 -20.97 5.91
CA ALA A 40 6.78 -21.31 7.27
C ALA A 40 6.97 -20.14 8.25
N VAL A 41 8.00 -19.31 8.03
CA VAL A 41 8.31 -18.15 8.88
C VAL A 41 7.60 -16.89 8.40
N LEU A 42 7.19 -16.82 7.13
CA LEU A 42 6.60 -15.63 6.50
C LEU A 42 5.47 -14.94 7.30
N PRO A 43 4.55 -15.66 8.00
CA PRO A 43 3.52 -15.01 8.82
C PRO A 43 4.06 -14.28 10.05
N LEU A 44 5.24 -14.67 10.53
CA LEU A 44 5.91 -14.14 11.71
C LEU A 44 7.12 -13.27 11.37
N LEU A 45 7.50 -13.22 10.08
CA LEU A 45 8.69 -12.50 9.66
C LEU A 45 8.49 -11.01 9.90
N PHE A 46 9.38 -10.46 10.71
CA PHE A 46 9.41 -9.07 11.10
C PHE A 46 10.87 -8.64 11.17
N LEU A 47 11.22 -7.64 10.35
CA LEU A 47 12.50 -6.95 10.47
C LEU A 47 12.18 -5.57 11.07
N PRO A 48 12.65 -5.25 12.30
CA PRO A 48 12.43 -3.95 12.94
C PRO A 48 13.30 -2.89 12.27
N VAL A 49 13.00 -2.60 11.01
CA VAL A 49 13.58 -1.50 10.27
C VAL A 49 12.47 -0.48 10.18
N ALA A 50 12.53 0.56 11.01
CA ALA A 50 11.51 1.62 11.09
C ALA A 50 11.21 2.31 9.74
N PHE A 51 12.07 2.07 8.76
CA PHE A 51 12.20 2.81 7.51
C PHE A 51 11.86 1.97 6.27
N ALA A 52 11.44 0.70 6.43
CA ALA A 52 11.08 -0.16 5.30
C ALA A 52 9.66 -0.73 5.47
N PRO A 53 8.75 -0.56 4.48
CA PRO A 53 7.42 -1.15 4.54
C PRO A 53 7.49 -2.67 4.77
N PHE A 54 6.61 -3.21 5.64
CA PHE A 54 6.59 -4.64 5.97
C PHE A 54 6.46 -5.53 4.73
N ASP A 55 5.57 -5.15 3.82
CA ASP A 55 5.31 -5.91 2.60
C ASP A 55 6.55 -6.01 1.71
N TYR A 56 7.39 -4.97 1.67
CA TYR A 56 8.63 -5.01 0.92
C TYR A 56 9.62 -6.01 1.51
N THR A 57 9.90 -5.90 2.82
CA THR A 57 10.90 -6.76 3.47
C THR A 57 10.54 -8.24 3.37
N LYS A 58 9.25 -8.56 3.42
CA LYS A 58 8.72 -9.91 3.23
C LYS A 58 8.86 -10.40 1.80
N THR A 59 8.49 -9.56 0.83
CA THR A 59 8.64 -9.87 -0.60
C THR A 59 10.11 -10.13 -0.92
N LEU A 60 11.00 -9.27 -0.44
CA LEU A 60 12.46 -9.40 -0.56
C LEU A 60 12.96 -10.73 0.01
N PHE A 61 12.53 -11.08 1.23
CA PHE A 61 12.93 -12.32 1.88
C PHE A 61 12.52 -13.55 1.05
N VAL A 62 11.29 -13.56 0.52
CA VAL A 62 10.84 -14.67 -0.33
C VAL A 62 11.60 -14.70 -1.65
N ILE A 63 11.85 -13.55 -2.30
CA ILE A 63 12.68 -13.50 -3.51
C ILE A 63 14.06 -14.09 -3.23
N MET A 64 14.75 -13.64 -2.18
CA MET A 64 16.07 -14.16 -1.81
C MET A 64 16.03 -15.67 -1.57
N ALA A 65 15.04 -16.17 -0.81
CA ALA A 65 14.89 -17.59 -0.55
C ALA A 65 14.66 -18.41 -1.83
N VAL A 66 13.85 -17.90 -2.76
CA VAL A 66 13.57 -18.54 -4.06
C VAL A 66 14.81 -18.54 -4.95
N LEU A 67 15.51 -17.41 -5.07
CA LEU A 67 16.75 -17.31 -5.87
C LEU A 67 17.85 -18.22 -5.34
N ILE A 68 18.09 -18.20 -4.03
CA ILE A 68 19.08 -19.09 -3.38
C ILE A 68 18.66 -20.55 -3.55
N GLY A 69 17.38 -20.87 -3.32
CA GLY A 69 16.83 -22.20 -3.53
C GLY A 69 16.98 -22.69 -4.97
N MET A 70 16.77 -21.83 -5.96
CA MET A 70 16.98 -22.14 -7.38
C MET A 70 18.45 -22.39 -7.72
N ILE A 71 19.40 -21.69 -7.09
CA ILE A 71 20.84 -21.97 -7.24
C ILE A 71 21.15 -23.39 -6.73
N PHE A 72 20.73 -23.74 -5.51
CA PHE A 72 20.97 -25.08 -4.96
C PHE A 72 20.27 -26.17 -5.76
N PHE A 73 19.05 -25.92 -6.23
CA PHE A 73 18.34 -26.84 -7.11
C PHE A 73 19.07 -27.03 -8.44
N SER A 74 19.52 -25.94 -9.05
CA SER A 74 20.32 -25.93 -10.28
C SER A 74 21.61 -26.74 -10.12
N LEU A 75 22.35 -26.56 -9.02
CA LEU A 75 23.53 -27.36 -8.70
C LEU A 75 23.19 -28.85 -8.55
N SER A 76 22.04 -29.19 -7.96
CA SER A 76 21.58 -30.58 -7.86
C SER A 76 21.30 -31.20 -9.24
N VAL A 77 20.78 -30.42 -10.19
CA VAL A 77 20.51 -30.85 -11.57
C VAL A 77 21.82 -31.07 -12.36
N LEU A 78 22.83 -30.20 -12.17
CA LEU A 78 24.16 -30.41 -12.77
C LEU A 78 24.81 -31.69 -12.25
N ARG A 79 24.66 -31.97 -10.94
CA ARG A 79 25.22 -33.15 -10.31
C ARG A 79 24.55 -34.43 -10.79
N SER A 80 23.22 -34.45 -10.84
CA SER A 80 22.45 -35.63 -11.24
C SER A 80 22.43 -35.86 -12.76
N GLY A 81 22.70 -34.81 -13.53
CA GLY A 81 22.60 -34.80 -14.98
C GLY A 81 21.18 -35.06 -15.50
N LYS A 82 20.16 -34.88 -14.65
CA LYS A 82 18.75 -35.07 -15.02
C LYS A 82 17.82 -34.11 -14.29
N VAL A 83 16.74 -33.70 -14.95
CA VAL A 83 15.63 -32.99 -14.32
C VAL A 83 14.31 -33.62 -14.71
N ILE A 84 13.42 -33.76 -13.73
CA ILE A 84 12.06 -34.25 -13.94
C ILE A 84 11.15 -33.04 -13.94
N ILE A 85 10.54 -32.74 -15.09
CA ILE A 85 9.66 -31.59 -15.26
C ILE A 85 8.22 -32.08 -15.32
N VAL A 86 7.37 -31.44 -14.51
CA VAL A 86 5.91 -31.61 -14.54
C VAL A 86 5.29 -30.24 -14.82
N MET A 87 4.79 -30.06 -16.04
CA MET A 87 4.19 -28.79 -16.46
C MET A 87 2.73 -29.01 -16.87
N PRO A 88 1.77 -28.94 -15.93
CA PRO A 88 0.36 -29.00 -16.27
C PRO A 88 -0.05 -27.78 -17.08
N TRP A 89 -1.08 -27.91 -17.93
CA TRP A 89 -1.58 -26.79 -18.73
C TRP A 89 -1.99 -25.57 -17.90
N ALA A 90 -2.46 -25.77 -16.67
CA ALA A 90 -2.71 -24.67 -15.74
C ALA A 90 -1.43 -23.87 -15.41
N LEU A 91 -0.30 -24.54 -15.18
CA LEU A 91 0.98 -23.85 -14.95
C LEU A 91 1.49 -23.14 -16.21
N VAL A 92 1.26 -23.71 -17.39
CA VAL A 92 1.56 -23.04 -18.67
C VAL A 92 0.72 -21.78 -18.83
N ALA A 93 -0.58 -21.84 -18.50
CA ALA A 93 -1.45 -20.67 -18.52
C ALA A 93 -1.01 -19.58 -17.53
N LEU A 94 -0.50 -19.96 -16.35
CA LEU A 94 0.08 -18.99 -15.41
C LEU A 94 1.33 -18.30 -15.98
N TRP A 95 2.21 -19.02 -16.69
CA TRP A 95 3.28 -18.39 -17.47
C TRP A 95 2.75 -17.50 -18.60
N GLY A 96 1.60 -17.85 -19.20
CA GLY A 96 0.89 -17.00 -20.15
C GLY A 96 0.48 -15.65 -19.56
N VAL A 97 0.13 -15.59 -18.27
CA VAL A 97 -0.11 -14.32 -17.55
C VAL A 97 1.15 -13.47 -17.50
N VAL A 98 2.31 -14.07 -17.19
CA VAL A 98 3.61 -13.35 -17.19
C VAL A 98 3.91 -12.78 -18.58
N VAL A 99 3.69 -13.56 -19.64
CA VAL A 99 3.90 -13.11 -21.02
C VAL A 99 2.96 -11.95 -21.38
N ALA A 100 1.69 -12.02 -20.99
CA ALA A 100 0.75 -10.93 -21.19
C ALA A 100 1.16 -9.67 -20.43
N ALA A 101 1.63 -9.81 -19.19
CA ALA A 101 2.13 -8.70 -18.39
C ALA A 101 3.39 -8.05 -19.00
N ILE A 102 4.33 -8.85 -19.51
CA ILE A 102 5.51 -8.35 -20.25
C ILE A 102 5.08 -7.59 -21.50
N LEU A 103 4.16 -8.17 -22.29
CA LEU A 103 3.67 -7.54 -23.51
C LEU A 103 3.03 -6.19 -23.22
N SER A 104 2.18 -6.12 -22.18
CA SER A 104 1.57 -4.88 -21.73
C SER A 104 2.60 -3.86 -21.24
N ALA A 105 3.56 -4.28 -20.41
CA ALA A 105 4.61 -3.42 -19.88
C ALA A 105 5.52 -2.83 -20.97
N VAL A 106 5.88 -3.62 -22.00
CA VAL A 106 6.73 -3.13 -23.09
C VAL A 106 6.01 -2.09 -23.95
N LEU A 107 4.69 -2.15 -24.03
CA LEU A 107 3.86 -1.28 -24.86
C LEU A 107 3.28 -0.07 -24.11
N SER A 108 3.47 0.03 -22.79
CA SER A 108 2.89 1.09 -21.94
C SER A 108 3.66 2.42 -21.95
N GLY A 109 4.91 2.42 -22.44
CA GLY A 109 5.78 3.60 -22.49
C GLY A 109 6.60 3.86 -21.23
N ASP A 110 6.24 3.28 -20.08
CA ASP A 110 7.03 3.33 -18.84
C ASP A 110 7.45 1.92 -18.41
N LEU A 111 8.67 1.56 -18.79
CA LEU A 111 9.21 0.23 -18.52
C LEU A 111 9.57 0.03 -17.05
N TYR A 112 10.05 1.06 -16.35
CA TYR A 112 10.57 0.87 -15.00
C TYR A 112 9.42 0.62 -14.03
N ASP A 113 8.40 1.47 -14.06
CA ASP A 113 7.22 1.30 -13.21
C ASP A 113 6.47 0.00 -13.56
N SER A 114 6.32 -0.30 -14.86
CA SER A 114 5.61 -1.51 -15.28
C SER A 114 6.32 -2.81 -14.87
N PHE A 115 7.66 -2.86 -14.93
CA PHE A 115 8.41 -4.08 -14.62
C PHE A 115 8.66 -4.27 -13.13
N ILE A 116 9.01 -3.20 -12.41
CA ILE A 116 9.45 -3.27 -11.01
C ILE A 116 8.49 -2.48 -10.12
N GLY A 117 8.11 -1.26 -10.52
CA GLY A 117 7.47 -0.28 -9.64
C GLY A 117 8.42 0.22 -8.54
N ASP A 118 7.90 1.00 -7.59
CA ASP A 118 8.72 1.60 -6.52
C ASP A 118 9.48 0.57 -5.68
N VAL A 119 8.81 -0.54 -5.34
CA VAL A 119 9.27 -1.46 -4.28
C VAL A 119 8.91 -2.92 -4.61
N VAL A 120 9.15 -3.35 -5.86
CA VAL A 120 8.64 -4.62 -6.41
C VAL A 120 7.13 -4.71 -6.19
N SER A 121 6.42 -3.78 -6.83
CA SER A 121 4.98 -3.59 -6.65
C SER A 121 4.21 -4.87 -7.00
N VAL A 122 3.13 -5.13 -6.27
CA VAL A 122 2.35 -6.39 -6.36
C VAL A 122 1.75 -6.61 -7.76
N HIS A 123 1.53 -5.53 -8.51
CA HIS A 123 1.02 -5.57 -9.87
C HIS A 123 2.10 -5.51 -10.95
N SER A 124 3.39 -5.46 -10.59
CA SER A 124 4.52 -5.41 -11.53
C SER A 124 4.77 -6.75 -12.24
N VAL A 125 5.44 -6.69 -13.39
CA VAL A 125 5.88 -7.90 -14.13
C VAL A 125 6.76 -8.79 -13.25
N VAL A 126 7.70 -8.21 -12.50
CA VAL A 126 8.62 -8.96 -11.64
C VAL A 126 7.85 -9.71 -10.55
N PHE A 127 6.83 -9.09 -9.94
CA PHE A 127 6.04 -9.76 -8.92
C PHE A 127 5.14 -10.87 -9.50
N ILE A 128 4.47 -10.63 -10.63
CA ILE A 128 3.68 -11.67 -11.34
C ILE A 128 4.59 -12.84 -11.76
N GLY A 129 5.80 -12.52 -12.22
CA GLY A 129 6.86 -13.49 -12.49
C GLY A 129 7.25 -14.27 -11.25
N LEU A 130 7.47 -13.61 -10.11
CA LEU A 130 7.79 -14.23 -8.82
C LEU A 130 6.72 -15.23 -8.39
N LEU A 131 5.43 -14.89 -8.47
CA LEU A 131 4.33 -15.81 -8.16
C LEU A 131 4.43 -17.08 -9.02
N THR A 132 4.69 -16.91 -10.31
CA THR A 132 4.79 -18.01 -11.27
C THR A 132 6.03 -18.88 -11.02
N VAL A 133 7.16 -18.26 -10.69
CA VAL A 133 8.41 -18.95 -10.33
C VAL A 133 8.25 -19.72 -9.01
N VAL A 134 7.60 -19.15 -8.00
CA VAL A 134 7.26 -19.84 -6.75
C VAL A 134 6.41 -21.07 -7.05
N ALA A 135 5.30 -20.92 -7.78
CA ALA A 135 4.42 -22.03 -8.11
C ALA A 135 5.14 -23.14 -8.91
N THR A 136 5.99 -22.75 -9.88
CA THR A 136 6.79 -23.68 -10.68
C THR A 136 7.81 -24.43 -9.83
N THR A 137 8.56 -23.71 -9.00
CA THR A 137 9.62 -24.29 -8.18
C THR A 137 9.04 -25.25 -7.14
N ILE A 138 7.94 -24.89 -6.49
CA ILE A 138 7.23 -25.77 -5.56
C ILE A 138 6.61 -26.97 -6.28
N ALA A 139 6.09 -26.82 -7.51
CA ALA A 139 5.58 -27.97 -8.28
C ALA A 139 6.67 -29.02 -8.58
N ILE A 140 7.91 -28.58 -8.80
CA ILE A 140 9.06 -29.44 -9.11
C ILE A 140 9.70 -30.03 -7.84
N LEU A 141 9.86 -29.23 -6.79
CA LEU A 141 10.51 -29.63 -5.53
C LEU A 141 9.56 -30.32 -4.55
N GLY A 142 8.26 -29.98 -4.61
CA GLY A 142 7.19 -30.37 -3.69
C GLY A 142 6.84 -31.85 -3.63
N GLN A 143 7.59 -32.73 -4.29
CA GLN A 143 7.33 -34.17 -4.35
C GLN A 143 7.80 -34.95 -3.10
N ASN A 144 8.23 -34.26 -2.03
CA ASN A 144 8.65 -34.90 -0.79
C ASN A 144 7.60 -34.77 0.32
N ARG A 145 6.83 -35.85 0.52
CA ARG A 145 5.75 -35.95 1.52
C ARG A 145 6.16 -35.53 2.93
N SER A 146 7.32 -36.02 3.41
CA SER A 146 7.76 -35.77 4.79
C SER A 146 8.00 -34.28 5.00
N PHE A 147 8.65 -33.63 4.04
CA PHE A 147 8.93 -32.22 4.15
C PHE A 147 7.69 -31.35 3.96
N THR A 148 6.80 -31.67 3.02
CA THR A 148 5.54 -30.92 2.86
C THR A 148 4.70 -30.96 4.14
N MET A 149 4.64 -32.11 4.82
CA MET A 149 3.96 -32.21 6.11
C MET A 149 4.62 -31.36 7.20
N ARG A 150 5.96 -31.31 7.26
CA ARG A 150 6.66 -30.43 8.22
C ARG A 150 6.36 -28.96 7.98
N THR A 151 6.31 -28.53 6.71
CA THR A 151 5.95 -27.15 6.36
C THR A 151 4.53 -26.81 6.80
N TYR A 152 3.58 -27.73 6.63
CA TYR A 152 2.20 -27.53 7.11
C TYR A 152 2.11 -27.42 8.63
N ILE A 153 2.86 -28.24 9.37
CA ILE A 153 2.93 -28.15 10.83
C ILE A 153 3.52 -26.80 11.24
N ALA A 154 4.60 -26.37 10.59
CA ALA A 154 5.24 -25.08 10.89
C ALA A 154 4.31 -23.90 10.56
N LEU A 155 3.54 -23.98 9.46
CA LEU A 155 2.53 -22.98 9.13
C LEU A 155 1.41 -22.92 10.18
N ALA A 156 0.90 -24.07 10.63
CA ALA A 156 -0.10 -24.12 11.70
C ALA A 156 0.44 -23.55 13.02
N ALA A 157 1.69 -23.87 13.37
CA ALA A 157 2.36 -23.28 14.54
C ALA A 157 2.51 -21.76 14.41
N SER A 158 2.90 -21.27 13.23
CA SER A 158 3.01 -19.83 12.96
C SER A 158 1.67 -19.11 13.11
N ALA A 159 0.56 -19.75 12.72
CA ALA A 159 -0.78 -19.18 12.88
C ALA A 159 -1.21 -19.09 14.34
N VAL A 160 -0.85 -20.08 15.17
CA VAL A 160 -1.10 -20.01 16.62
C VAL A 160 -0.30 -18.86 17.24
N ILE A 161 0.99 -18.76 16.91
CA ILE A 161 1.85 -17.69 17.45
C ILE A 161 1.31 -16.33 17.03
N LEU A 162 0.97 -16.15 15.75
CA LEU A 162 0.41 -14.90 15.23
C LEU A 162 -0.95 -14.57 15.86
N GLY A 163 -1.82 -15.56 16.04
CA GLY A 163 -3.13 -15.38 16.67
C GLY A 163 -3.03 -14.99 18.13
N LEU A 164 -2.13 -15.62 18.89
CA LEU A 164 -1.86 -15.25 20.29
C LEU A 164 -1.23 -13.87 20.38
N PHE A 165 -0.27 -13.56 19.49
CA PHE A 165 0.34 -12.24 19.38
C PHE A 165 -0.72 -11.16 19.17
N GLN A 166 -1.61 -11.33 18.19
CA GLN A 166 -2.62 -10.32 17.88
C GLN A 166 -3.69 -10.24 18.97
N LEU A 167 -4.18 -11.37 19.49
CA LEU A 167 -5.13 -11.38 20.61
C LEU A 167 -4.60 -10.63 21.82
N LEU A 168 -3.31 -10.80 22.15
CA LEU A 168 -2.69 -10.08 23.25
C LEU A 168 -2.76 -8.55 23.05
N ARG A 169 -2.48 -8.08 21.83
CA ARG A 169 -2.55 -6.65 21.48
C ARG A 169 -3.98 -6.12 21.47
N VAL A 170 -4.95 -6.92 21.04
CA VAL A 170 -6.38 -6.56 21.10
C VAL A 170 -6.85 -6.43 22.56
N VAL A 171 -6.40 -7.30 23.45
CA VAL A 171 -6.87 -7.34 24.85
C VAL A 171 -6.15 -6.33 25.75
N ILE A 172 -4.84 -6.16 25.59
CA ILE A 172 -4.03 -5.30 26.48
C ILE A 172 -3.86 -3.88 25.91
N GLY A 173 -3.85 -3.74 24.58
CA GLY A 173 -3.64 -2.47 23.89
C GLY A 173 -2.45 -2.50 22.92
N PRO A 174 -2.34 -1.48 22.04
CA PRO A 174 -1.38 -1.46 20.94
C PRO A 174 0.08 -1.32 21.37
N GLU A 175 0.33 -0.75 22.55
CA GLU A 175 1.67 -0.55 23.13
C GLU A 175 2.41 -1.87 23.44
N VAL A 176 1.66 -2.94 23.71
CA VAL A 176 2.24 -4.25 23.98
C VAL A 176 2.82 -4.82 22.70
N LEU A 177 4.11 -5.17 22.74
CA LEU A 177 4.84 -5.71 21.60
C LEU A 177 4.76 -4.79 20.36
N SER A 178 4.76 -3.47 20.57
CA SER A 178 4.75 -2.48 19.47
C SER A 178 6.04 -2.50 18.66
N PHE A 179 7.17 -2.86 19.28
CA PHE A 179 8.51 -2.86 18.68
C PHE A 179 8.90 -1.52 18.02
N GLY A 180 8.24 -0.42 18.39
CA GLY A 180 8.42 0.91 17.79
C GLY A 180 7.86 1.09 16.37
N VAL A 181 7.20 0.08 15.80
CA VAL A 181 6.67 0.13 14.41
C VAL A 181 5.19 -0.26 14.33
N LEU A 182 4.70 -1.09 15.24
CA LEU A 182 3.30 -1.48 15.35
C LEU A 182 2.57 -0.54 16.32
N VAL A 183 2.32 0.68 15.86
CA VAL A 183 1.75 1.75 16.70
C VAL A 183 0.24 1.64 16.89
N SER A 184 -0.50 0.98 15.98
CA SER A 184 -1.96 0.85 16.07
C SER A 184 -2.40 -0.57 16.46
N SER A 185 -3.61 -0.69 17.02
CA SER A 185 -4.23 -1.99 17.37
C SER A 185 -4.52 -2.86 16.14
N THR A 186 -4.68 -2.23 14.98
CA THR A 186 -4.90 -2.87 13.68
C THR A 186 -3.59 -3.14 12.91
N SER A 187 -2.44 -2.69 13.42
CA SER A 187 -1.14 -3.04 12.85
C SER A 187 -0.92 -4.54 13.03
N SER A 188 -0.63 -5.26 11.94
CA SER A 188 -0.39 -6.70 11.98
C SER A 188 1.01 -7.03 11.49
N LEU A 189 1.60 -8.09 12.04
CA LEU A 189 2.83 -8.67 11.51
C LEU A 189 2.63 -9.21 10.09
N LEU A 190 1.41 -9.56 9.69
CA LEU A 190 1.14 -10.20 8.40
C LEU A 190 1.12 -9.22 7.23
N GLY A 191 0.56 -8.04 7.43
CA GLY A 191 0.21 -7.04 6.41
C GLY A 191 -1.01 -6.22 6.86
N SER A 192 -1.95 -5.97 5.96
CA SER A 192 -3.21 -5.28 6.28
C SER A 192 -4.09 -6.05 7.27
N TRP A 193 -5.04 -5.36 7.91
CA TRP A 193 -5.99 -5.98 8.82
C TRP A 193 -6.86 -7.03 8.13
N ASN A 194 -7.28 -6.77 6.89
CA ASN A 194 -8.05 -7.72 6.09
C ASN A 194 -7.23 -8.92 5.61
N ASP A 195 -5.91 -8.78 5.38
CA ASP A 195 -5.04 -9.93 5.09
C ASP A 195 -4.95 -10.90 6.28
N LEU A 196 -5.03 -10.39 7.51
CA LEU A 196 -5.11 -11.22 8.70
C LEU A 196 -6.35 -12.12 8.66
N ALA A 197 -7.49 -11.58 8.23
CA ALA A 197 -8.68 -12.39 8.01
C ALA A 197 -8.51 -13.39 6.86
N LEU A 198 -7.87 -13.00 5.76
CA LEU A 198 -7.58 -13.94 4.67
C LEU A 198 -6.75 -15.12 5.17
N PHE A 199 -5.72 -14.86 5.97
CA PHE A 199 -4.85 -15.90 6.53
C PHE A 199 -5.56 -16.78 7.57
N PHE A 200 -6.31 -16.23 8.52
CA PHE A 200 -7.07 -17.07 9.46
C PHE A 200 -8.18 -17.87 8.79
N GLY A 201 -8.82 -17.33 7.74
CA GLY A 201 -9.73 -18.09 6.88
C GLY A 201 -9.03 -19.27 6.22
N LEU A 202 -7.84 -19.06 5.65
CA LEU A 202 -7.00 -20.11 5.08
C LEU A 202 -6.67 -21.20 6.12
N ILE A 203 -6.31 -20.81 7.35
CA ILE A 203 -5.96 -21.74 8.44
C ILE A 203 -7.17 -22.55 8.91
N ILE A 204 -8.36 -21.96 8.96
CA ILE A 204 -9.61 -22.68 9.25
C ILE A 204 -9.87 -23.73 8.17
N LEU A 205 -9.83 -23.35 6.89
CA LEU A 205 -10.07 -24.28 5.77
C LEU A 205 -9.07 -25.45 5.80
N PHE A 206 -7.79 -25.15 6.03
CA PHE A 206 -6.76 -26.17 6.19
C PHE A 206 -7.07 -27.12 7.37
N SER A 207 -7.47 -26.56 8.51
CA SER A 207 -7.79 -27.32 9.73
C SER A 207 -9.01 -28.22 9.56
N LEU A 208 -10.04 -27.76 8.83
CA LEU A 208 -11.22 -28.57 8.50
C LEU A 208 -10.84 -29.81 7.66
N VAL A 209 -9.99 -29.63 6.65
CA VAL A 209 -9.49 -30.74 5.83
C VAL A 209 -8.64 -31.70 6.66
N ALA A 210 -7.82 -31.18 7.57
CA ALA A 210 -6.97 -31.99 8.44
C ALA A 210 -7.79 -32.85 9.41
N LEU A 211 -8.79 -32.26 10.09
CA LEU A 211 -9.70 -32.97 11.00
C LEU A 211 -10.49 -34.08 10.32
N GLU A 212 -10.82 -33.90 9.04
CA GLU A 212 -11.60 -34.87 8.27
C GLU A 212 -10.75 -36.00 7.65
N GLN A 213 -9.52 -35.70 7.20
CA GLN A 213 -8.73 -36.66 6.41
C GLN A 213 -7.54 -37.29 7.14
N LEU A 214 -7.00 -36.65 8.19
CA LEU A 214 -5.85 -37.19 8.92
C LEU A 214 -6.29 -38.06 10.11
N PRO A 215 -5.59 -39.18 10.36
CA PRO A 215 -5.79 -39.98 11.57
C PRO A 215 -5.12 -39.30 12.76
N LEU A 216 -5.76 -38.26 13.30
CA LEU A 216 -5.24 -37.46 14.39
C LEU A 216 -5.35 -38.18 15.75
N THR A 217 -4.36 -37.95 16.62
CA THR A 217 -4.46 -38.33 18.03
C THR A 217 -5.49 -37.44 18.75
N LYS A 218 -5.91 -37.82 19.96
CA LYS A 218 -6.79 -36.96 20.79
C LYS A 218 -6.22 -35.55 20.98
N TRP A 219 -4.91 -35.46 21.21
CA TRP A 219 -4.17 -34.19 21.29
C TRP A 219 -4.15 -33.44 19.96
N GLY A 220 -3.95 -34.15 18.84
CA GLY A 220 -4.01 -33.54 17.51
C GLY A 220 -5.38 -32.93 17.21
N ASN A 221 -6.47 -33.65 17.52
CA ASN A 221 -7.83 -33.11 17.39
C ASN A 221 -8.03 -31.85 18.24
N TRP A 222 -7.60 -31.88 19.51
CA TRP A 222 -7.71 -30.72 20.40
C TRP A 222 -6.92 -29.51 19.88
N LEU A 223 -5.70 -29.74 19.37
CA LEU A 223 -4.88 -28.68 18.78
C LEU A 223 -5.57 -28.03 17.56
N PHE A 224 -6.10 -28.82 16.62
CA PHE A 224 -6.81 -28.25 15.47
C PHE A 224 -8.11 -27.53 15.87
N MET A 225 -8.83 -28.01 16.89
CA MET A 225 -9.98 -27.30 17.44
C MET A 225 -9.59 -25.96 18.07
N LEU A 226 -8.48 -25.93 18.81
CA LEU A 226 -7.93 -24.70 19.38
C LEU A 226 -7.53 -23.70 18.28
N VAL A 227 -6.83 -24.17 17.23
CA VAL A 227 -6.44 -23.35 16.07
C VAL A 227 -7.67 -22.75 15.41
N VAL A 228 -8.72 -23.54 15.16
CA VAL A 228 -9.98 -23.04 14.59
C VAL A 228 -10.64 -22.03 15.53
N GLY A 229 -10.68 -22.29 16.83
CA GLY A 229 -11.24 -21.37 17.83
C GLY A 229 -10.53 -20.01 17.85
N ILE A 230 -9.20 -19.99 17.93
CA ILE A 230 -8.39 -18.77 17.87
C ILE A 230 -8.63 -18.03 16.54
N SER A 231 -8.66 -18.77 15.43
CA SER A 231 -8.87 -18.19 14.10
C SER A 231 -10.26 -17.57 13.96
N LEU A 232 -11.32 -18.22 14.48
CA LEU A 232 -12.68 -17.68 14.47
C LEU A 232 -12.81 -16.42 15.34
N LEU A 233 -12.16 -16.40 16.51
CA LEU A 233 -12.09 -15.20 17.34
C LEU A 233 -11.42 -14.05 16.60
N MET A 234 -10.30 -14.30 15.92
CA MET A 234 -9.64 -13.28 15.11
C MET A 234 -10.50 -12.79 13.95
N LEU A 235 -11.18 -13.70 13.24
CA LEU A 235 -12.11 -13.30 12.17
C LEU A 235 -13.29 -12.47 12.68
N ALA A 236 -13.77 -12.74 13.90
CA ALA A 236 -14.83 -11.95 14.52
C ALA A 236 -14.37 -10.51 14.78
N VAL A 237 -13.12 -10.32 15.22
CA VAL A 237 -12.55 -8.99 15.47
C VAL A 237 -12.25 -8.25 14.16
N VAL A 238 -11.75 -8.94 13.13
CA VAL A 238 -11.48 -8.32 11.82
C VAL A 238 -12.77 -8.00 11.06
N ASN A 239 -13.78 -8.86 11.18
CA ASN A 239 -15.10 -8.75 10.55
C ASN A 239 -15.08 -8.53 9.02
N PHE A 240 -14.31 -9.34 8.29
CA PHE A 240 -14.25 -9.25 6.83
C PHE A 240 -15.30 -10.13 6.14
N PHE A 241 -16.38 -9.53 5.63
CA PHE A 241 -17.55 -10.23 5.06
C PHE A 241 -17.21 -11.29 4.01
N ALA A 242 -16.30 -11.00 3.08
CA ALA A 242 -15.96 -11.92 2.00
C ALA A 242 -15.44 -13.28 2.53
N VAL A 243 -14.63 -13.25 3.59
CA VAL A 243 -14.09 -14.46 4.24
C VAL A 243 -15.21 -15.29 4.85
N TRP A 244 -16.14 -14.66 5.57
CA TRP A 244 -17.27 -15.34 6.17
C TRP A 244 -18.16 -16.04 5.14
N LEU A 245 -18.39 -15.41 3.99
CA LEU A 245 -19.17 -16.00 2.90
C LEU A 245 -18.52 -17.30 2.37
N VAL A 246 -17.20 -17.27 2.11
CA VAL A 246 -16.50 -18.46 1.60
C VAL A 246 -16.38 -19.54 2.68
N LEU A 247 -16.14 -19.17 3.94
CA LEU A 247 -16.13 -20.14 5.04
C LEU A 247 -17.48 -20.81 5.23
N ALA A 248 -18.60 -20.08 5.15
CA ALA A 248 -19.94 -20.66 5.21
C ALA A 248 -20.13 -21.70 4.10
N LEU A 249 -19.77 -21.37 2.86
CA LEU A 249 -19.93 -22.28 1.73
C LEU A 249 -19.04 -23.54 1.87
N VAL A 250 -17.75 -23.37 2.17
CA VAL A 250 -16.81 -24.52 2.23
C VAL A 250 -17.06 -25.40 3.45
N SER A 251 -17.37 -24.82 4.61
CA SER A 251 -17.71 -25.60 5.81
C SER A 251 -19.01 -26.37 5.64
N LEU A 252 -20.01 -25.82 4.92
CA LEU A 252 -21.21 -26.55 4.54
C LEU A 252 -20.89 -27.74 3.63
N LEU A 253 -20.07 -27.54 2.59
CA LEU A 253 -19.65 -28.63 1.70
C LEU A 253 -18.88 -29.73 2.46
N MET A 254 -18.00 -29.35 3.38
CA MET A 254 -17.26 -30.29 4.23
C MET A 254 -18.18 -31.04 5.19
N LEU A 255 -19.17 -30.36 5.78
CA LEU A 255 -20.19 -30.99 6.62
C LEU A 255 -21.03 -31.99 5.82
N MET A 256 -21.51 -31.60 4.65
CA MET A 256 -22.26 -32.48 3.75
C MET A 256 -21.44 -33.70 3.34
N TYR A 257 -20.17 -33.50 2.98
CA TYR A 257 -19.26 -34.59 2.65
C TYR A 257 -19.08 -35.55 3.83
N SER A 258 -18.77 -35.03 5.03
CA SER A 258 -18.56 -35.85 6.23
C SER A 258 -19.79 -36.71 6.59
N LEU A 259 -21.00 -36.15 6.44
CA LEU A 259 -22.26 -36.85 6.72
C LEU A 259 -22.66 -37.89 5.65
N THR A 260 -22.25 -37.69 4.39
CA THR A 260 -22.73 -38.51 3.26
C THR A 260 -21.69 -39.52 2.75
N LYS A 261 -20.42 -39.37 3.13
CA LYS A 261 -19.29 -40.21 2.70
C LYS A 261 -19.56 -41.71 2.85
N GLU A 262 -20.13 -42.14 3.97
CA GLU A 262 -20.45 -43.56 4.20
C GLU A 262 -21.55 -44.08 3.26
N ARG A 263 -22.55 -43.24 2.92
CA ARG A 263 -23.64 -43.62 2.00
C ARG A 263 -23.16 -43.71 0.56
N PHE A 264 -22.36 -42.77 0.08
CA PHE A 264 -21.82 -42.76 -1.29
C PHE A 264 -20.76 -43.84 -1.54
N MET A 265 -19.94 -44.17 -0.54
CA MET A 265 -18.86 -45.16 -0.68
C MET A 265 -19.32 -46.60 -0.42
N SER A 266 -20.56 -46.81 0.04
CA SER A 266 -21.13 -48.12 0.39
C SER A 266 -21.34 -49.07 -0.81
N GLY A 267 -21.31 -48.57 -2.04
CA GLY A 267 -21.53 -49.37 -3.25
C GLY A 267 -20.29 -50.01 -3.88
N ALA A 268 -19.06 -49.64 -3.49
CA ALA A 268 -17.86 -50.01 -4.25
C ALA A 268 -16.67 -50.58 -3.45
N ALA A 269 -16.67 -50.64 -2.12
CA ALA A 269 -15.54 -51.23 -1.39
C ALA A 269 -15.92 -51.73 0.01
N SER A 270 -16.19 -53.02 0.12
CA SER A 270 -16.18 -53.78 1.40
C SER A 270 -14.77 -54.03 1.96
N ILE A 271 -13.73 -53.35 1.44
CA ILE A 271 -12.31 -53.61 1.77
C ILE A 271 -11.58 -52.39 2.36
N ILE A 272 -12.19 -51.20 2.37
CA ILE A 272 -11.61 -50.05 3.10
C ILE A 272 -12.26 -50.02 4.49
N SER A 273 -11.44 -50.24 5.53
CA SER A 273 -11.84 -50.24 6.94
C SER A 273 -12.90 -49.18 7.23
N LYS A 274 -13.92 -49.53 8.03
CA LYS A 274 -14.81 -48.58 8.73
C LYS A 274 -13.97 -47.43 9.30
N SER A 275 -13.82 -46.33 8.55
CA SER A 275 -13.18 -45.14 9.06
C SER A 275 -14.25 -44.43 9.83
N ASN A 276 -14.26 -44.60 11.15
CA ASN A 276 -15.18 -43.87 12.03
C ASN A 276 -15.13 -42.39 11.65
N ILE A 277 -16.27 -41.82 11.28
CA ILE A 277 -16.42 -40.37 11.12
C ILE A 277 -15.85 -39.73 12.39
N SER A 278 -14.90 -38.81 12.22
CA SER A 278 -14.38 -38.06 13.35
C SER A 278 -15.50 -37.16 13.84
N ALA A 279 -16.10 -37.44 15.00
CA ALA A 279 -17.12 -36.57 15.58
C ALA A 279 -16.64 -35.11 15.66
N ALA A 280 -15.33 -34.91 15.84
CA ALA A 280 -14.70 -33.60 15.81
C ALA A 280 -14.82 -32.90 14.44
N SER A 281 -14.66 -33.60 13.30
CA SER A 281 -14.77 -32.95 11.98
C SER A 281 -16.18 -32.47 11.70
N VAL A 282 -17.21 -33.25 12.05
CA VAL A 282 -18.62 -32.88 11.92
C VAL A 282 -18.95 -31.70 12.82
N ILE A 283 -18.59 -31.77 14.12
CA ILE A 283 -18.88 -30.71 15.10
C ILE A 283 -18.20 -29.40 14.69
N VAL A 284 -16.92 -29.45 14.35
CA VAL A 284 -16.16 -28.24 13.99
C VAL A 284 -16.66 -27.65 12.67
N SER A 285 -16.95 -28.47 11.66
CA SER A 285 -17.53 -27.98 10.39
C SER A 285 -18.89 -27.32 10.61
N ALA A 286 -19.76 -27.92 11.44
CA ALA A 286 -21.05 -27.34 11.80
C ALA A 286 -20.90 -26.04 12.59
N ALA A 287 -19.95 -25.97 13.53
CA ALA A 287 -19.65 -24.77 14.30
C ALA A 287 -19.15 -23.63 13.40
N VAL A 288 -18.16 -23.90 12.53
CA VAL A 288 -17.64 -22.92 11.57
C VAL A 288 -18.75 -22.44 10.64
N PHE A 289 -19.59 -23.34 10.12
CA PHE A 289 -20.73 -22.99 9.28
C PHE A 289 -21.70 -22.06 10.01
N THR A 290 -22.08 -22.42 11.24
CA THR A 290 -23.04 -21.67 12.04
C THR A 290 -22.51 -20.28 12.38
N VAL A 291 -21.26 -20.18 12.86
CA VAL A 291 -20.63 -18.89 13.16
C VAL A 291 -20.51 -18.04 11.91
N SER A 292 -20.07 -18.62 10.79
CA SER A 292 -19.97 -17.89 9.53
C SER A 292 -21.33 -17.38 9.05
N LEU A 293 -22.39 -18.18 9.18
CA LEU A 293 -23.75 -17.77 8.81
C LEU A 293 -24.25 -16.60 9.68
N ILE A 294 -23.94 -16.59 10.97
CA ILE A 294 -24.26 -15.48 11.88
C ILE A 294 -23.61 -14.18 11.39
N PHE A 295 -22.33 -14.21 11.01
CA PHE A 295 -21.64 -13.03 10.47
C PHE A 295 -22.09 -12.63 9.06
N VAL A 296 -22.48 -13.59 8.22
CA VAL A 296 -23.02 -13.28 6.88
C VAL A 296 -24.40 -12.60 6.98
N ILE A 297 -25.26 -13.03 7.91
CA ILE A 297 -26.63 -12.50 8.05
C ILE A 297 -26.65 -11.25 8.94
N GLY A 298 -25.95 -11.28 10.07
CA GLY A 298 -25.97 -10.26 11.12
C GLY A 298 -24.67 -9.49 11.27
N GLY A 299 -23.83 -9.45 10.23
CA GLY A 299 -22.44 -8.95 10.32
C GLY A 299 -22.27 -7.51 10.81
N SER A 300 -23.22 -6.62 10.53
CA SER A 300 -23.20 -5.26 11.09
C SER A 300 -23.46 -5.28 12.60
N VAL A 301 -24.56 -5.90 13.02
CA VAL A 301 -24.95 -5.98 14.44
C VAL A 301 -23.89 -6.71 15.27
N VAL A 302 -23.43 -7.87 14.80
CA VAL A 302 -22.42 -8.66 15.50
C VAL A 302 -21.06 -7.96 15.45
N GLY A 303 -20.73 -7.33 14.32
CA GLY A 303 -19.52 -6.51 14.17
C GLY A 303 -19.48 -5.35 15.15
N ASP A 304 -20.57 -4.61 15.28
CA ASP A 304 -20.71 -3.49 16.22
C ASP A 304 -20.60 -3.98 17.67
N MET A 305 -21.21 -5.12 18.01
CA MET A 305 -21.05 -5.74 19.33
C MET A 305 -19.58 -6.08 19.63
N VAL A 306 -18.87 -6.68 18.65
CA VAL A 306 -17.46 -7.01 18.82
C VAL A 306 -16.62 -5.74 18.92
N SER A 307 -16.87 -4.74 18.06
CA SER A 307 -16.16 -3.46 18.04
C SER A 307 -16.34 -2.70 19.37
N ASN A 308 -17.55 -2.70 19.94
CA ASN A 308 -17.82 -2.09 21.25
C ASN A 308 -17.06 -2.77 22.40
N VAL A 309 -16.80 -4.07 22.29
CA VAL A 309 -16.05 -4.83 23.31
C VAL A 309 -14.53 -4.65 23.13
N THR A 310 -14.05 -4.64 21.88
CA THR A 310 -12.61 -4.59 21.59
C THR A 310 -12.06 -3.19 21.41
N GLY A 311 -12.92 -2.19 21.18
CA GLY A 311 -12.53 -0.84 20.78
C GLY A 311 -11.95 -0.74 19.37
N ILE A 312 -12.07 -1.79 18.54
CA ILE A 312 -11.47 -1.84 17.20
C ILE A 312 -12.57 -1.68 16.16
N SER A 313 -12.46 -0.63 15.35
CA SER A 313 -13.23 -0.44 14.13
C SER A 313 -12.25 -0.21 12.98
N TYR A 314 -12.34 -1.03 11.93
CA TYR A 314 -11.46 -0.95 10.78
C TYR A 314 -12.30 -0.92 9.51
N VAL A 315 -12.13 0.16 8.73
CA VAL A 315 -12.78 0.32 7.44
C VAL A 315 -11.69 0.51 6.40
N GLU A 316 -11.68 -0.37 5.40
CA GLU A 316 -10.82 -0.24 4.24
C GLU A 316 -11.66 0.14 3.03
N VAL A 317 -11.27 1.22 2.36
CA VAL A 317 -11.99 1.77 1.21
C VAL A 317 -11.21 1.46 -0.05
N ARG A 318 -11.92 1.02 -1.10
CA ARG A 318 -11.36 0.63 -2.40
C ARG A 318 -12.35 0.91 -3.52
N PRO A 319 -11.90 1.04 -4.77
CA PRO A 319 -12.80 1.14 -5.92
C PRO A 319 -13.74 -0.06 -5.98
N SER A 320 -15.02 0.19 -6.27
CA SER A 320 -15.98 -0.88 -6.50
C SER A 320 -15.67 -1.63 -7.79
N LEU A 321 -16.23 -2.84 -7.95
CA LEU A 321 -16.11 -3.57 -9.21
C LEU A 321 -16.71 -2.77 -10.37
N GLY A 322 -17.81 -2.04 -10.14
CA GLY A 322 -18.41 -1.15 -11.13
C GLY A 322 -17.43 -0.08 -11.60
N ALA A 323 -16.83 0.67 -10.66
CA ALA A 323 -15.83 1.69 -10.97
C ALA A 323 -14.61 1.09 -11.71
N THR A 324 -14.15 -0.09 -11.28
CA THR A 324 -13.04 -0.80 -11.93
C THR A 324 -13.37 -1.16 -13.39
N LEU A 325 -14.58 -1.63 -13.66
CA LEU A 325 -15.03 -1.99 -15.01
C LEU A 325 -15.30 -0.75 -15.88
N ASP A 326 -15.77 0.35 -15.29
CA ASP A 326 -15.94 1.60 -16.02
C ASP A 326 -14.58 2.18 -16.44
N ILE A 327 -13.58 2.16 -15.56
CA ILE A 327 -12.19 2.50 -15.91
C ILE A 327 -11.67 1.57 -17.01
N ALA A 328 -11.87 0.25 -16.88
CA ALA A 328 -11.49 -0.70 -17.93
C ALA A 328 -12.12 -0.35 -19.28
N ARG A 329 -13.41 0.03 -19.29
CA ARG A 329 -14.12 0.44 -20.51
C ARG A 329 -13.50 1.70 -21.14
N GLN A 330 -13.10 2.68 -20.33
CA GLN A 330 -12.42 3.87 -20.83
C GLN A 330 -11.03 3.55 -21.37
N THR A 331 -10.22 2.78 -20.64
CA THR A 331 -8.90 2.32 -21.10
C THR A 331 -8.98 1.55 -22.43
N TYR A 332 -10.05 0.78 -22.65
CA TYR A 332 -10.21 0.01 -23.88
C TYR A 332 -10.49 0.85 -25.12
N GLN A 333 -10.88 2.11 -24.98
CA GLN A 333 -11.02 3.01 -26.12
C GLN A 333 -9.67 3.35 -26.75
N GLU A 334 -8.61 3.37 -25.94
CA GLU A 334 -7.23 3.61 -26.40
C GLU A 334 -6.49 2.30 -26.64
N ASN A 335 -6.48 1.39 -25.66
CA ASN A 335 -5.66 0.18 -25.67
C ASN A 335 -6.40 -1.06 -25.13
N ALA A 336 -7.39 -1.57 -25.87
CA ALA A 336 -8.19 -2.73 -25.45
C ALA A 336 -7.39 -4.02 -25.22
N PHE A 337 -6.42 -4.33 -26.08
CA PHE A 337 -5.76 -5.64 -26.08
C PHE A 337 -4.75 -5.79 -24.94
N VAL A 338 -3.98 -4.73 -24.67
CA VAL A 338 -2.83 -4.75 -23.76
C VAL A 338 -3.05 -3.88 -22.51
N GLY A 339 -4.15 -3.14 -22.44
CA GLY A 339 -4.46 -2.27 -21.30
C GLY A 339 -3.59 -1.02 -21.26
N ILE A 340 -3.61 -0.33 -20.13
CA ILE A 340 -2.80 0.88 -19.91
C ILE A 340 -1.32 0.57 -19.61
N GLY A 341 -1.01 -0.67 -19.24
CA GLY A 341 0.30 -1.08 -18.75
C GLY A 341 0.21 -1.79 -17.41
N THR A 342 0.98 -2.87 -17.27
CA THR A 342 1.22 -3.56 -15.99
C THR A 342 1.65 -2.55 -14.92
N ASN A 343 1.20 -2.69 -13.66
CA ASN A 343 1.41 -1.74 -12.56
C ASN A 343 0.80 -0.32 -12.70
N LYS A 344 0.29 0.09 -13.88
CA LYS A 344 -0.19 1.46 -14.15
C LYS A 344 -1.69 1.70 -13.88
N PHE A 345 -2.29 1.00 -12.91
CA PHE A 345 -3.72 1.20 -12.61
C PHE A 345 -3.99 2.61 -12.07
N VAL A 346 -3.07 3.15 -11.28
CA VAL A 346 -3.19 4.51 -10.71
C VAL A 346 -3.32 5.58 -11.80
N ASP A 347 -2.65 5.40 -12.95
CA ASP A 347 -2.76 6.33 -14.06
C ASP A 347 -4.14 6.27 -14.71
N ALA A 348 -4.68 5.06 -14.89
CA ALA A 348 -6.05 4.89 -15.37
C ALA A 348 -7.06 5.46 -14.37
N TRP A 349 -6.79 5.33 -13.08
CA TRP A 349 -7.60 5.93 -12.03
C TRP A 349 -7.60 7.46 -12.13
N ARG A 350 -6.44 8.10 -12.21
CA ARG A 350 -6.31 9.57 -12.34
C ARG A 350 -7.02 10.11 -13.59
N LEU A 351 -6.85 9.42 -14.73
CA LEU A 351 -7.45 9.82 -16.01
C LEU A 351 -8.98 9.67 -16.02
N TYR A 352 -9.51 8.60 -15.41
CA TYR A 352 -10.89 8.15 -15.65
C TYR A 352 -11.77 8.07 -14.38
N LYS A 353 -11.27 8.47 -13.20
CA LYS A 353 -12.09 8.49 -11.97
C LYS A 353 -13.31 9.39 -12.14
N ASP A 354 -14.41 8.98 -11.51
CA ASP A 354 -15.67 9.70 -11.55
C ASP A 354 -15.55 11.06 -10.85
N GLN A 355 -15.97 12.14 -11.50
CA GLN A 355 -15.90 13.49 -10.95
C GLN A 355 -16.74 13.64 -9.66
N GLY A 356 -17.78 12.82 -9.47
CA GLY A 356 -18.56 12.78 -8.23
C GLY A 356 -17.72 12.45 -6.99
N LEU A 357 -16.55 11.81 -7.16
CA LEU A 357 -15.60 11.56 -6.07
C LEU A 357 -15.10 12.87 -5.44
N ASN A 358 -15.07 13.98 -6.19
CA ASN A 358 -14.65 15.29 -5.67
C ASN A 358 -15.52 15.82 -4.53
N GLN A 359 -16.75 15.32 -4.41
CA GLN A 359 -17.67 15.63 -3.32
C GLN A 359 -17.41 14.81 -2.06
N THR A 360 -16.48 13.86 -2.10
CA THR A 360 -16.13 12.99 -0.98
C THR A 360 -14.80 13.38 -0.36
N ILE A 361 -14.45 12.75 0.76
CA ILE A 361 -13.12 12.89 1.38
C ILE A 361 -12.01 12.22 0.57
N PHE A 362 -12.35 11.35 -0.40
CA PHE A 362 -11.40 10.57 -1.19
C PHE A 362 -11.00 11.22 -2.53
N TRP A 363 -11.34 12.50 -2.73
CA TRP A 363 -11.14 13.21 -3.99
C TRP A 363 -9.68 13.23 -4.48
N ALA A 364 -8.74 13.35 -3.54
CA ALA A 364 -7.30 13.34 -3.78
C ALA A 364 -6.67 11.95 -3.60
N THR A 365 -7.48 10.89 -3.39
CA THR A 365 -6.95 9.56 -3.14
C THR A 365 -6.59 8.85 -4.45
N ASP A 366 -5.32 8.48 -4.55
CA ASP A 366 -4.79 7.65 -5.63
C ASP A 366 -4.91 6.17 -5.27
N PHE A 367 -5.89 5.50 -5.87
CA PHE A 367 -6.00 4.05 -5.74
C PHE A 367 -5.07 3.35 -6.73
N VAL A 368 -4.11 2.60 -6.19
CA VAL A 368 -3.13 1.82 -6.99
C VAL A 368 -3.68 0.50 -7.53
N SER A 369 -4.91 0.15 -7.16
CA SER A 369 -5.60 -1.06 -7.63
C SER A 369 -7.12 -0.88 -7.60
N GLY A 370 -7.81 -1.68 -8.41
CA GLY A 370 -9.27 -1.70 -8.46
C GLY A 370 -9.88 -2.58 -7.36
N SER A 371 -11.04 -3.16 -7.64
CA SER A 371 -11.79 -3.95 -6.66
C SER A 371 -11.06 -5.21 -6.19
N GLY A 372 -10.27 -5.82 -7.06
CA GLY A 372 -9.63 -7.11 -6.87
C GLY A 372 -8.29 -7.20 -7.58
N TYR A 373 -7.39 -8.04 -7.10
CA TYR A 373 -6.07 -8.21 -7.72
C TYR A 373 -6.19 -8.61 -9.20
N VAL A 374 -7.01 -9.62 -9.48
CA VAL A 374 -7.23 -10.14 -10.84
C VAL A 374 -8.13 -9.20 -11.66
N SER A 375 -9.14 -8.55 -11.06
CA SER A 375 -9.99 -7.60 -11.81
C SER A 375 -9.19 -6.36 -12.25
N THR A 376 -8.24 -5.90 -11.43
CA THR A 376 -7.28 -4.84 -11.80
C THR A 376 -6.51 -5.19 -13.07
N GLN A 377 -6.20 -6.48 -13.28
CA GLN A 377 -5.44 -6.92 -14.45
C GLN A 377 -6.18 -6.73 -15.77
N PHE A 378 -7.52 -6.64 -15.75
CA PHE A 378 -8.28 -6.31 -16.97
C PHE A 378 -8.02 -4.88 -17.43
N VAL A 379 -7.71 -3.96 -16.52
CA VAL A 379 -7.33 -2.58 -16.83
C VAL A 379 -5.87 -2.50 -17.26
N THR A 380 -4.98 -3.11 -16.48
CA THR A 380 -3.53 -2.97 -16.69
C THR A 380 -3.03 -3.78 -17.88
N THR A 381 -3.49 -5.02 -18.06
CA THR A 381 -3.00 -5.96 -19.09
C THR A 381 -3.99 -6.19 -20.24
N GLY A 382 -5.13 -5.50 -20.22
CA GLY A 382 -6.16 -5.56 -21.25
C GLY A 382 -6.83 -6.93 -21.37
N ILE A 383 -7.48 -7.14 -22.53
CA ILE A 383 -8.19 -8.40 -22.84
C ILE A 383 -7.23 -9.60 -22.83
N ILE A 384 -5.99 -9.44 -23.31
CA ILE A 384 -5.04 -10.56 -23.40
C ILE A 384 -4.70 -11.07 -22.00
N GLY A 385 -4.32 -10.19 -21.08
CA GLY A 385 -3.98 -10.63 -19.73
C GLY A 385 -5.20 -11.04 -18.91
N GLY A 386 -6.36 -10.39 -19.10
CA GLY A 386 -7.63 -10.83 -18.52
C GLY A 386 -8.00 -12.27 -18.93
N LEU A 387 -7.89 -12.60 -20.22
CA LEU A 387 -8.13 -13.97 -20.71
C LEU A 387 -7.06 -14.96 -20.23
N ALA A 388 -5.80 -14.56 -20.10
CA ALA A 388 -4.75 -15.40 -19.55
C ALA A 388 -5.03 -15.77 -18.08
N TRP A 389 -5.48 -14.82 -17.27
CA TRP A 389 -5.91 -15.06 -15.89
C TRP A 389 -7.10 -16.00 -15.82
N LEU A 390 -8.15 -15.77 -16.63
CA LEU A 390 -9.31 -16.67 -16.69
C LEU A 390 -8.92 -18.08 -17.12
N ALA A 391 -8.05 -18.21 -18.13
CA ALA A 391 -7.54 -19.51 -18.59
C ALA A 391 -6.78 -20.23 -17.46
N PHE A 392 -5.91 -19.53 -16.73
CA PHE A 392 -5.22 -20.08 -15.57
C PHE A 392 -6.21 -20.58 -14.51
N LEU A 393 -7.14 -19.74 -14.08
CA LEU A 393 -8.09 -20.06 -13.01
C LEU A 393 -8.98 -21.26 -13.38
N ILE A 394 -9.52 -21.29 -14.61
CA ILE A 394 -10.36 -22.39 -15.10
C ILE A 394 -9.54 -23.69 -15.19
N LEU A 395 -8.35 -23.64 -15.80
CA LEU A 395 -7.50 -24.83 -15.93
C LEU A 395 -7.00 -25.32 -14.58
N PHE A 396 -6.75 -24.43 -13.62
CA PHE A 396 -6.36 -24.76 -12.26
C PHE A 396 -7.49 -25.52 -11.54
N LEU A 397 -8.73 -25.01 -11.62
CA LEU A 397 -9.91 -25.69 -11.06
C LEU A 397 -10.11 -27.07 -11.69
N ILE A 398 -10.03 -27.17 -13.02
CA ILE A 398 -10.13 -28.46 -13.73
C ILE A 398 -9.02 -29.42 -13.27
N TYR A 399 -7.79 -28.93 -13.13
CA TYR A 399 -6.65 -29.75 -12.70
C TYR A 399 -6.85 -30.29 -11.27
N GLY A 400 -7.23 -29.42 -10.33
CA GLY A 400 -7.45 -29.81 -8.94
C GLY A 400 -8.61 -30.77 -8.76
N LEU A 401 -9.78 -30.47 -9.35
CA LEU A 401 -10.95 -31.34 -9.31
C LEU A 401 -10.65 -32.71 -9.93
N ARG A 402 -10.04 -32.75 -11.12
CA ARG A 402 -9.62 -34.03 -11.73
C ARG A 402 -8.68 -34.79 -10.82
N THR A 403 -7.72 -34.11 -10.21
CA THR A 403 -6.75 -34.74 -9.31
C THR A 403 -7.44 -35.46 -8.14
N LEU A 404 -8.44 -34.83 -7.54
CA LEU A 404 -9.18 -35.40 -6.41
C LEU A 404 -10.11 -36.54 -6.83
N PHE A 405 -10.78 -36.44 -7.99
CA PHE A 405 -11.70 -37.48 -8.45
C PHE A 405 -11.03 -38.68 -9.14
N THR A 406 -9.82 -38.54 -9.70
CA THR A 406 -9.13 -39.64 -10.40
C THR A 406 -8.06 -40.35 -9.57
N ALA A 407 -7.84 -39.95 -8.31
CA ALA A 407 -6.85 -40.54 -7.43
C ALA A 407 -7.20 -42.01 -7.12
N THR A 408 -6.69 -42.93 -7.94
CA THR A 408 -7.02 -44.36 -7.92
C THR A 408 -6.07 -45.19 -7.04
N LEU A 409 -5.04 -44.57 -6.45
CA LEU A 409 -4.04 -45.22 -5.60
C LEU A 409 -3.90 -44.47 -4.27
N VAL A 410 -4.37 -45.10 -3.20
CA VAL A 410 -4.61 -44.49 -1.88
C VAL A 410 -3.30 -44.33 -1.08
N ASP A 411 -2.54 -43.25 -1.31
CA ASP A 411 -1.73 -42.66 -0.24
C ASP A 411 -2.56 -41.55 0.43
N LYS A 412 -3.10 -41.87 1.61
CA LYS A 412 -3.97 -40.96 2.39
C LYS A 412 -3.31 -39.60 2.65
N SER A 413 -1.99 -39.54 2.81
CA SER A 413 -1.31 -38.27 3.07
C SER A 413 -1.16 -37.42 1.82
N TRP A 414 -0.88 -38.01 0.66
CA TRP A 414 -0.86 -37.24 -0.58
C TRP A 414 -2.26 -36.76 -0.98
N TYR A 415 -3.29 -37.56 -0.68
CA TYR A 415 -4.67 -37.14 -0.86
C TYR A 415 -5.05 -35.95 0.04
N PHE A 416 -4.63 -35.98 1.31
CA PHE A 416 -4.74 -34.84 2.21
C PHE A 416 -4.02 -33.60 1.67
N ILE A 417 -2.74 -33.72 1.32
CA ILE A 417 -1.93 -32.61 0.78
C ILE A 417 -2.60 -32.03 -0.48
N ALA A 418 -3.07 -32.88 -1.39
CA ALA A 418 -3.75 -32.45 -2.61
C ALA A 418 -5.04 -31.70 -2.29
N THR A 419 -5.87 -32.23 -1.39
CA THR A 419 -7.15 -31.59 -1.03
C THR A 419 -6.92 -30.27 -0.32
N SER A 420 -6.06 -30.24 0.70
CA SER A 420 -5.80 -29.03 1.47
C SER A 420 -5.17 -27.95 0.61
N ALA A 421 -4.17 -28.28 -0.21
CA ALA A 421 -3.53 -27.31 -1.08
C ALA A 421 -4.48 -26.74 -2.14
N PHE A 422 -5.32 -27.61 -2.74
CA PHE A 422 -6.28 -27.18 -3.74
C PHE A 422 -7.35 -26.25 -3.15
N VAL A 423 -7.91 -26.59 -1.99
CA VAL A 423 -8.89 -25.75 -1.28
C VAL A 423 -8.25 -24.42 -0.89
N SER A 424 -7.04 -24.44 -0.31
CA SER A 424 -6.29 -23.25 0.08
C SER A 424 -6.00 -22.31 -1.10
N ALA A 425 -5.47 -22.84 -2.21
CA ALA A 425 -5.18 -22.04 -3.40
C ALA A 425 -6.46 -21.50 -4.05
N THR A 426 -7.52 -22.32 -4.14
CA THR A 426 -8.81 -21.88 -4.70
C THR A 426 -9.42 -20.76 -3.88
N TYR A 427 -9.39 -20.86 -2.55
CA TYR A 427 -9.84 -19.81 -1.65
C TYR A 427 -9.08 -18.50 -1.88
N LEU A 428 -7.74 -18.53 -1.90
CA LEU A 428 -6.93 -17.33 -2.07
C LEU A 428 -7.09 -16.70 -3.46
N TRP A 429 -7.15 -17.50 -4.53
CA TRP A 429 -7.43 -16.98 -5.88
C TRP A 429 -8.85 -16.44 -6.03
N SER A 430 -9.83 -17.02 -5.34
CA SER A 430 -11.19 -16.48 -5.31
C SER A 430 -11.24 -15.12 -4.60
N MET A 431 -10.49 -14.96 -3.51
CA MET A 431 -10.34 -13.67 -2.83
C MET A 431 -9.61 -12.64 -3.70
N ALA A 432 -8.59 -13.06 -4.45
CA ALA A 432 -7.89 -12.20 -5.39
C ALA A 432 -8.77 -11.68 -6.54
N LEU A 433 -9.97 -12.24 -6.78
CA LEU A 433 -10.93 -11.68 -7.75
C LEU A 433 -11.72 -10.49 -7.19
N VAL A 434 -11.95 -10.46 -5.87
CA VAL A 434 -12.87 -9.50 -5.21
C VAL A 434 -12.19 -8.59 -4.19
N TYR A 435 -10.89 -8.82 -3.95
CA TYR A 435 -10.03 -8.07 -3.05
C TYR A 435 -8.61 -8.06 -3.64
N THR A 436 -7.76 -7.09 -3.25
CA THR A 436 -6.35 -7.02 -3.65
C THR A 436 -5.51 -7.39 -2.41
N PRO A 437 -5.12 -8.67 -2.27
CA PRO A 437 -4.34 -9.11 -1.12
C PRO A 437 -2.92 -8.57 -1.18
N SER A 438 -2.28 -8.46 -0.02
CA SER A 438 -0.84 -8.14 0.02
C SER A 438 0.01 -9.21 -0.67
N ALA A 439 1.28 -8.86 -0.90
CA ALA A 439 2.27 -9.75 -1.46
C ALA A 439 2.33 -11.10 -0.72
N THR A 440 2.27 -11.07 0.61
CA THR A 440 2.31 -12.27 1.47
C THR A 440 1.20 -13.27 1.12
N ILE A 441 -0.03 -12.79 0.99
CA ILE A 441 -1.20 -13.63 0.71
C ILE A 441 -1.14 -14.19 -0.73
N LEU A 442 -0.74 -13.38 -1.69
CA LEU A 442 -0.57 -13.83 -3.09
C LEU A 442 0.57 -14.86 -3.21
N LEU A 443 1.67 -14.68 -2.48
CA LEU A 443 2.75 -15.66 -2.41
C LEU A 443 2.26 -16.99 -1.79
N PHE A 444 1.38 -16.96 -0.79
CA PHE A 444 0.72 -18.18 -0.31
C PHE A 444 -0.18 -18.81 -1.39
N ALA A 445 -0.91 -18.02 -2.17
CA ALA A 445 -1.72 -18.53 -3.29
C ALA A 445 -0.84 -19.28 -4.31
N ALA A 446 0.31 -18.70 -4.68
CA ALA A 446 1.30 -19.33 -5.55
C ALA A 446 1.92 -20.60 -4.92
N PHE A 447 2.27 -20.56 -3.64
CA PHE A 447 2.82 -21.69 -2.91
C PHE A 447 1.86 -22.89 -2.89
N PHE A 448 0.59 -22.69 -2.51
CA PHE A 448 -0.42 -23.76 -2.51
C PHE A 448 -0.79 -24.21 -3.92
N THR A 449 -0.74 -23.33 -4.92
CA THR A 449 -0.88 -23.70 -6.34
C THR A 449 0.22 -24.69 -6.75
N GLY A 450 1.47 -24.41 -6.39
CA GLY A 450 2.60 -25.31 -6.63
C GLY A 450 2.45 -26.66 -5.93
N ILE A 451 2.02 -26.68 -4.65
CA ILE A 451 1.78 -27.94 -3.92
C ILE A 451 0.66 -28.74 -4.57
N THR A 452 -0.40 -28.09 -5.05
CA THR A 452 -1.50 -28.76 -5.76
C THR A 452 -0.97 -29.51 -6.99
N PHE A 453 -0.07 -28.87 -7.77
CA PHE A 453 0.57 -29.52 -8.91
C PHE A 453 1.48 -30.69 -8.48
N ALA A 454 2.32 -30.48 -7.46
CA ALA A 454 3.21 -31.52 -6.94
C ALA A 454 2.42 -32.75 -6.45
N ALA A 455 1.39 -32.54 -5.64
CA ALA A 455 0.55 -33.60 -5.09
C ALA A 455 -0.23 -34.34 -6.19
N GLY A 456 -0.77 -33.60 -7.17
CA GLY A 456 -1.46 -34.22 -8.31
C GLY A 456 -0.53 -35.08 -9.18
N SER A 457 0.73 -34.68 -9.31
CA SER A 457 1.75 -35.47 -10.00
C SER A 457 2.11 -36.76 -9.25
N ALA A 458 2.16 -36.70 -7.91
CA ALA A 458 2.42 -37.85 -7.05
C ALA A 458 1.26 -38.86 -7.04
N LEU A 459 0.00 -38.38 -7.08
CA LEU A 459 -1.20 -39.23 -7.03
C LEU A 459 -1.52 -39.93 -8.35
N ASN A 460 -1.37 -39.25 -9.49
CA ASN A 460 -1.95 -39.72 -10.76
C ASN A 460 -0.96 -40.39 -11.74
N ARG A 461 0.25 -40.80 -11.30
CA ARG A 461 1.32 -41.43 -12.13
C ARG A 461 1.34 -40.88 -13.57
N ARG A 462 1.36 -39.55 -13.72
CA ARG A 462 1.30 -38.93 -15.05
C ARG A 462 2.64 -39.07 -15.77
N ARG A 463 2.59 -38.91 -17.10
CA ARG A 463 3.76 -38.88 -17.98
C ARG A 463 4.69 -37.74 -17.53
N THR A 464 5.78 -38.09 -16.86
CA THR A 464 6.84 -37.17 -16.48
C THR A 464 7.80 -37.02 -17.65
N TYR A 465 8.25 -35.80 -17.91
CA TYR A 465 9.31 -35.56 -18.90
C TYR A 465 10.64 -35.52 -18.16
N THR A 466 11.50 -36.51 -18.40
CA THR A 466 12.84 -36.54 -17.85
C THR A 466 13.80 -36.06 -18.91
N LEU A 467 14.45 -34.92 -18.67
CA LEU A 467 15.53 -34.44 -19.50
C LEU A 467 16.83 -34.95 -18.89
N SER A 468 17.63 -35.72 -19.63
CA SER A 468 18.88 -36.31 -19.12
C SER A 468 20.05 -36.05 -20.07
N ILE A 469 21.18 -35.64 -19.49
CA ILE A 469 22.44 -35.40 -20.20
C ILE A 469 22.97 -36.70 -20.81
N ALA A 470 22.79 -37.83 -20.12
CA ALA A 470 23.28 -39.13 -20.55
C ALA A 470 22.50 -39.70 -21.76
N GLN A 471 21.21 -39.39 -21.88
CA GLN A 471 20.34 -39.98 -22.90
C GLN A 471 20.37 -39.19 -24.23
N ASN A 472 20.53 -37.87 -24.18
CA ASN A 472 20.55 -37.03 -25.38
C ASN A 472 21.56 -35.89 -25.20
N LYS A 473 22.71 -35.98 -25.88
CA LYS A 473 23.81 -35.00 -25.75
C LYS A 473 23.38 -33.57 -26.08
N ARG A 474 22.51 -33.36 -27.08
CA ARG A 474 22.02 -32.02 -27.47
C ARG A 474 21.11 -31.43 -26.39
N ALA A 475 20.17 -32.25 -25.90
CA ALA A 475 19.27 -31.86 -24.83
C ALA A 475 20.00 -31.66 -23.49
N GLY A 476 21.03 -32.46 -23.24
CA GLY A 476 21.93 -32.34 -22.09
C GLY A 476 22.72 -31.05 -22.09
N PHE A 477 23.31 -30.69 -23.24
CA PHE A 477 24.01 -29.41 -23.41
C PHE A 477 23.06 -28.22 -23.20
N ALA A 478 21.86 -28.28 -23.78
CA ALA A 478 20.82 -27.26 -23.58
C ALA A 478 20.41 -27.14 -22.10
N LEU A 479 20.26 -28.27 -21.39
CA LEU A 479 19.95 -28.29 -19.95
C LEU A 479 21.06 -27.59 -19.15
N VAL A 480 22.33 -27.91 -19.39
CA VAL A 480 23.45 -27.26 -18.71
C VAL A 480 23.44 -25.76 -18.98
N GLY A 481 23.21 -25.34 -20.23
CA GLY A 481 23.09 -23.93 -20.59
C GLY A 481 21.96 -23.21 -19.82
N VAL A 482 20.76 -23.79 -19.80
CA VAL A 482 19.60 -23.24 -19.04
C VAL A 482 19.92 -23.16 -17.55
N VAL A 483 20.52 -24.20 -16.98
CA VAL A 483 20.87 -24.23 -15.56
C VAL A 483 21.94 -23.18 -15.22
N MET A 484 22.93 -22.98 -16.09
CA MET A 484 23.91 -21.89 -15.95
C MET A 484 23.23 -20.51 -16.00
N LEU A 485 22.30 -20.30 -16.94
CA LEU A 485 21.54 -19.05 -17.01
C LEU A 485 20.69 -18.81 -15.76
N ILE A 486 20.09 -19.85 -15.17
CA ILE A 486 19.35 -19.73 -13.90
C ILE A 486 20.29 -19.35 -12.76
N ILE A 487 21.48 -19.96 -12.66
CA ILE A 487 22.45 -19.63 -11.61
C ILE A 487 22.94 -18.19 -11.77
N ILE A 488 23.42 -17.83 -12.96
CA ILE A 488 23.94 -16.47 -13.25
C ILE A 488 22.83 -15.44 -13.02
N GLY A 489 21.65 -15.67 -13.59
CA GLY A 489 20.49 -14.80 -13.42
C GLY A 489 20.11 -14.64 -11.95
N SER A 490 20.06 -15.73 -11.18
CA SER A 490 19.74 -15.67 -9.75
C SER A 490 20.80 -14.90 -8.95
N SER A 491 22.09 -15.13 -9.23
CA SER A 491 23.18 -14.40 -8.59
C SER A 491 23.18 -12.90 -8.93
N SER A 492 22.94 -12.55 -10.19
CA SER A 492 22.82 -11.15 -10.63
C SER A 492 21.60 -10.47 -10.01
N SER A 493 20.46 -11.16 -9.95
CA SER A 493 19.25 -10.65 -9.29
C SER A 493 19.48 -10.42 -7.79
N LEU A 494 20.16 -11.34 -7.09
CA LEU A 494 20.51 -11.15 -5.67
C LEU A 494 21.37 -9.90 -5.45
N TYR A 495 22.38 -9.67 -6.31
CA TYR A 495 23.21 -8.47 -6.24
C TYR A 495 22.40 -7.19 -6.48
N TYR A 496 21.59 -7.16 -7.54
CA TYR A 496 20.75 -6.01 -7.89
C TYR A 496 19.78 -5.67 -6.76
N ILE A 497 19.09 -6.68 -6.23
CA ILE A 497 18.15 -6.54 -5.13
C ILE A 497 18.84 -6.02 -3.86
N GLY A 498 20.03 -6.51 -3.55
CA GLY A 498 20.83 -6.01 -2.43
C GLY A 498 21.16 -4.52 -2.58
N ARG A 499 21.62 -4.10 -3.78
CA ARG A 499 21.87 -2.69 -4.09
C ARG A 499 20.60 -1.84 -3.97
N HIS A 500 19.47 -2.33 -4.51
CA HIS A 500 18.19 -1.64 -4.48
C HIS A 500 17.69 -1.42 -3.05
N TYR A 501 17.72 -2.47 -2.23
CA TYR A 501 17.37 -2.40 -0.81
C TYR A 501 18.25 -1.41 -0.05
N SER A 502 19.58 -1.42 -0.28
CA SER A 502 20.48 -0.44 0.33
C SER A 502 20.14 1.00 -0.05
N GLY A 503 19.78 1.27 -1.30
CA GLY A 503 19.37 2.61 -1.75
C GLY A 503 18.10 3.11 -1.06
N ILE A 504 17.04 2.28 -1.01
CA ILE A 504 15.79 2.62 -0.31
C ILE A 504 16.03 2.84 1.18
N TYR A 505 16.84 1.98 1.81
CA TYR A 505 17.16 2.11 3.22
C TYR A 505 17.88 3.44 3.53
N MET A 506 18.84 3.84 2.69
CA MET A 506 19.53 5.13 2.83
C MET A 506 18.58 6.31 2.64
N TYR A 507 17.69 6.24 1.64
CA TYR A 507 16.70 7.28 1.37
C TYR A 507 15.72 7.44 2.54
N SER A 508 15.11 6.34 2.99
CA SER A 508 14.11 6.42 4.06
C SER A 508 14.75 6.92 5.36
N GLY A 509 15.98 6.49 5.68
CA GLY A 509 16.73 7.03 6.82
C GLY A 509 17.13 8.51 6.67
N ALA A 510 17.18 9.05 5.45
CA ALA A 510 17.40 10.48 5.21
C ALA A 510 16.14 11.31 5.45
N VAL A 511 15.00 10.82 4.95
CA VAL A 511 13.70 11.49 5.07
C VAL A 511 13.17 11.43 6.50
N THR A 512 13.43 10.36 7.25
CA THR A 512 12.86 10.16 8.61
C THR A 512 13.83 10.47 9.75
N GLY A 513 15.14 10.61 9.49
CA GLY A 513 16.15 11.03 10.46
C GLY A 513 16.03 12.48 10.95
N LEU A 514 14.84 13.07 10.84
CA LEU A 514 14.42 14.43 11.14
C LEU A 514 14.26 14.71 12.64
N ASN A 515 15.14 14.18 13.49
CA ASN A 515 15.18 14.60 14.90
C ASN A 515 15.84 15.99 15.00
N GLY A 516 15.13 17.04 14.56
CA GLY A 516 15.34 18.48 14.85
C GLY A 516 16.72 19.12 14.66
N SER A 517 17.75 18.35 14.33
CA SER A 517 19.18 18.72 14.36
C SER A 517 19.93 18.35 13.09
N THR A 518 19.28 17.66 12.15
CA THR A 518 19.85 17.30 10.85
C THR A 518 19.69 18.47 9.89
N SER A 519 20.79 18.99 9.34
CA SER A 519 20.72 20.09 8.37
C SER A 519 20.16 19.61 7.03
N ILE A 520 19.51 20.53 6.28
CA ILE A 520 18.93 20.26 4.96
C ILE A 520 19.99 19.71 4.00
N GLU A 521 21.24 20.16 4.12
CA GLU A 521 22.37 19.72 3.30
C GLU A 521 22.72 18.24 3.56
N ALA A 522 22.62 17.78 4.80
CA ALA A 522 22.88 16.37 5.14
C ALA A 522 21.80 15.45 4.58
N ILE A 523 20.56 15.94 4.49
CA ILE A 523 19.43 15.22 3.86
C ILE A 523 19.64 15.17 2.36
N GLU A 524 19.93 16.31 1.72
CA GLU A 524 20.23 16.41 0.29
C GLU A 524 21.34 15.44 -0.12
N GLN A 525 22.45 15.39 0.64
CA GLN A 525 23.56 14.48 0.36
C GLN A 525 23.11 13.01 0.40
N LYS A 526 22.39 12.60 1.45
CA LYS A 526 21.92 11.21 1.56
C LYS A 526 20.92 10.83 0.49
N VAL A 527 20.02 11.74 0.11
CA VAL A 527 19.07 11.51 -1.00
C VAL A 527 19.83 11.40 -2.32
N ALA A 528 20.83 12.24 -2.56
CA ALA A 528 21.68 12.15 -3.75
C ALA A 528 22.48 10.83 -3.79
N GLU A 529 23.08 10.40 -2.67
CA GLU A 529 23.74 9.09 -2.57
C GLU A 529 22.76 7.95 -2.86
N SER A 530 21.55 8.02 -2.32
CA SER A 530 20.49 7.03 -2.59
C SER A 530 20.09 7.00 -4.06
N PHE A 531 20.04 8.14 -4.73
CA PHE A 531 19.76 8.25 -6.17
C PHE A 531 20.85 7.59 -7.04
N THR A 532 22.11 7.58 -6.59
CA THR A 532 23.18 6.82 -7.29
C THR A 532 22.97 5.31 -7.21
N LEU A 533 22.30 4.83 -6.15
CA LEU A 533 21.98 3.43 -5.96
C LEU A 533 20.71 3.03 -6.70
N VAL A 534 19.67 3.87 -6.65
CA VAL A 534 18.34 3.67 -7.25
C VAL A 534 17.88 4.97 -7.92
N GLN A 535 17.76 4.94 -9.25
CA GLN A 535 17.25 6.06 -10.03
C GLN A 535 15.71 6.05 -9.99
N SER A 536 15.15 6.61 -8.92
CA SER A 536 13.70 6.76 -8.72
C SER A 536 13.27 8.21 -8.96
N ASP A 537 12.15 8.39 -9.63
CA ASP A 537 11.50 9.68 -9.85
C ASP A 537 11.13 10.34 -8.50
N GLN A 538 10.65 9.56 -7.52
CA GLN A 538 10.34 10.06 -6.18
C GLN A 538 11.56 10.71 -5.52
N PHE A 539 12.73 10.10 -5.64
CA PHE A 539 13.97 10.64 -5.06
C PHE A 539 14.37 11.94 -5.77
N ALA A 540 14.29 11.98 -7.10
CA ALA A 540 14.55 13.17 -7.88
C ALA A 540 13.54 14.30 -7.58
N ARG A 541 12.25 13.96 -7.42
CA ARG A 541 11.19 14.89 -7.05
C ARG A 541 11.42 15.47 -5.65
N GLN A 542 11.82 14.64 -4.67
CA GLN A 542 12.18 15.14 -3.35
C GLN A 542 13.37 16.11 -3.40
N ILE A 543 14.42 15.79 -4.16
CA ILE A 543 15.53 16.74 -4.39
C ILE A 543 14.99 18.07 -4.95
N ALA A 544 14.11 18.03 -5.95
CA ALA A 544 13.51 19.24 -6.51
C ALA A 544 12.70 20.04 -5.49
N LEU A 545 11.92 19.37 -4.62
CA LEU A 545 11.15 20.00 -3.55
C LEU A 545 12.07 20.68 -2.52
N TYR A 546 13.17 20.04 -2.10
CA TYR A 546 14.14 20.67 -1.20
C TYR A 546 14.75 21.95 -1.82
N GLN A 547 15.10 21.89 -3.11
CA GLN A 547 15.61 23.06 -3.81
C GLN A 547 14.55 24.16 -3.95
N LEU A 548 13.29 23.78 -4.19
CA LEU A 548 12.16 24.70 -4.21
C LEU A 548 12.01 25.46 -2.88
N THR A 549 12.08 24.75 -1.75
CA THR A 549 12.06 25.35 -0.41
C THR A 549 13.21 26.33 -0.22
N LYS A 550 14.43 25.95 -0.61
CA LYS A 550 15.62 26.82 -0.54
C LYS A 550 15.47 28.08 -1.41
N MET A 551 14.94 27.95 -2.62
CA MET A 551 14.69 29.10 -3.50
C MET A 551 13.66 30.05 -2.89
N ASN A 552 12.56 29.54 -2.35
CA ASN A 552 11.52 30.36 -1.72
C ASN A 552 12.05 31.12 -0.49
N ALA A 553 12.85 30.47 0.36
CA ALA A 553 13.47 31.12 1.51
C ALA A 553 14.39 32.29 1.11
N LEU A 554 15.11 32.17 -0.01
CA LEU A 554 16.02 33.20 -0.51
C LEU A 554 15.29 34.35 -1.21
N LEU A 555 14.12 34.12 -1.81
CA LEU A 555 13.29 35.17 -2.41
C LEU A 555 12.69 36.14 -1.38
N GLY A 556 12.51 35.68 -0.14
CA GLY A 556 12.01 36.54 0.95
C GLY A 556 13.03 37.57 1.45
N VAL A 557 14.30 37.51 1.00
CA VAL A 557 15.36 38.40 1.45
C VAL A 557 15.33 39.71 0.66
N LYS A 558 15.00 40.83 1.31
CA LYS A 558 14.87 42.16 0.68
C LYS A 558 16.15 42.66 -0.01
N GLU A 559 17.31 42.39 0.57
CA GLU A 559 18.62 42.75 0.03
C GLU A 559 19.58 41.55 0.12
N PRO A 560 19.54 40.63 -0.86
CA PRO A 560 20.32 39.40 -0.78
C PRO A 560 21.81 39.68 -1.04
N THR A 561 22.68 39.11 -0.21
CA THR A 561 24.14 39.15 -0.40
C THR A 561 24.54 38.40 -1.66
N THR A 562 25.75 38.65 -2.17
CA THR A 562 26.30 37.89 -3.31
C THR A 562 26.28 36.39 -3.08
N GLU A 563 26.55 35.95 -1.84
CA GLU A 563 26.50 34.53 -1.46
C GLU A 563 25.06 33.99 -1.54
N GLN A 564 24.07 34.74 -1.06
CA GLN A 564 22.66 34.36 -1.14
C GLN A 564 22.15 34.32 -2.59
N GLN A 565 22.60 35.24 -3.45
CA GLN A 565 22.31 35.21 -4.89
C GLN A 565 22.92 33.99 -5.57
N GLN A 566 24.17 33.64 -5.25
CA GLN A 566 24.82 32.42 -5.75
C GLN A 566 24.12 31.16 -5.24
N ALA A 567 23.71 31.14 -3.97
CA ALA A 567 22.95 30.03 -3.40
C ALA A 567 21.60 29.83 -4.10
N PHE A 568 20.91 30.92 -4.47
CA PHE A 568 19.67 30.87 -5.23
C PHE A 568 19.92 30.30 -6.64
N GLN A 569 20.96 30.78 -7.34
CA GLN A 569 21.32 30.27 -8.67
C GLN A 569 21.67 28.77 -8.64
N GLN A 570 22.40 28.33 -7.63
CA GLN A 570 22.73 26.91 -7.44
C GLN A 570 21.48 26.08 -7.15
N ALA A 571 20.61 26.57 -6.27
CA ALA A 571 19.36 25.89 -5.95
C ALA A 571 18.45 25.78 -7.18
N ALA A 572 18.34 26.85 -7.97
CA ALA A 572 17.61 26.86 -9.23
C ALA A 572 18.14 25.82 -10.22
N ALA A 573 19.45 25.76 -10.44
CA ALA A 573 20.07 24.79 -11.34
C ALA A 573 19.82 23.34 -10.88
N ASN A 574 20.04 23.06 -9.59
CA ASN A 574 19.81 21.74 -9.01
C ASN A 574 18.34 21.35 -9.06
N GLY A 575 17.44 22.27 -8.72
CA GLY A 575 15.99 22.05 -8.68
C GLY A 575 15.42 21.76 -10.06
N VAL A 576 15.81 22.53 -11.09
CA VAL A 576 15.38 22.26 -12.48
C VAL A 576 15.91 20.91 -12.95
N ASN A 577 17.19 20.61 -12.72
CA ASN A 577 17.77 19.33 -13.14
C ASN A 577 17.06 18.14 -12.47
N ALA A 578 16.81 18.24 -11.16
CA ALA A 578 16.14 17.19 -10.40
C ALA A 578 14.68 17.01 -10.84
N ALA A 579 13.93 18.10 -11.03
CA ALA A 579 12.54 18.03 -11.50
C ALA A 579 12.44 17.47 -12.93
N GLN A 580 13.34 17.85 -13.83
CA GLN A 580 13.42 17.28 -15.17
C GLN A 580 13.79 15.79 -15.15
N GLN A 581 14.69 15.38 -14.25
CA GLN A 581 15.02 13.97 -14.06
C GLN A 581 13.83 13.18 -13.54
N ALA A 582 13.05 13.74 -12.60
CA ALA A 582 11.83 13.10 -12.10
C ALA A 582 10.84 12.86 -13.25
N VAL A 583 10.57 13.87 -14.07
CA VAL A 583 9.71 13.75 -15.27
C VAL A 583 10.28 12.78 -16.31
N ALA A 584 11.61 12.72 -16.47
CA ALA A 584 12.24 11.78 -17.40
C ALA A 584 12.20 10.32 -16.93
N LEU A 585 12.15 10.10 -15.61
CA LEU A 585 12.07 8.76 -15.01
C LEU A 585 10.63 8.24 -15.00
N ASP A 586 9.66 9.07 -14.62
CA ASP A 586 8.24 8.78 -14.77
C ASP A 586 7.52 10.05 -15.24
N SER A 587 7.21 10.06 -16.54
CA SER A 587 6.50 11.16 -17.17
C SER A 587 4.99 11.10 -16.95
N SER A 588 4.43 9.97 -16.53
CA SER A 588 3.00 9.75 -16.29
C SER A 588 2.52 10.31 -14.96
N ASP A 589 3.38 10.39 -13.95
CA ASP A 589 3.00 10.93 -12.65
C ASP A 589 2.81 12.46 -12.70
N PRO A 590 1.58 12.97 -12.49
CA PRO A 590 1.32 14.41 -12.50
C PRO A 590 2.06 15.16 -11.39
N LEU A 591 2.50 14.48 -10.32
CA LEU A 591 3.30 15.10 -9.27
C LEU A 591 4.69 15.51 -9.77
N ASN A 592 5.29 14.75 -10.69
CA ASN A 592 6.58 15.10 -11.31
C ASN A 592 6.44 16.36 -12.16
N ASN A 593 5.40 16.42 -13.01
CA ASN A 593 5.13 17.57 -13.85
C ASN A 593 4.72 18.81 -13.04
N SER A 594 3.90 18.66 -12.00
CA SER A 594 3.53 19.79 -11.14
C SER A 594 4.70 20.32 -10.33
N THR A 595 5.62 19.46 -9.86
CA THR A 595 6.85 19.88 -9.18
C THR A 595 7.77 20.64 -10.13
N LEU A 596 7.93 20.17 -11.37
CA LEU A 596 8.64 20.91 -12.42
C LEU A 596 8.00 22.27 -12.69
N GLY A 597 6.66 22.33 -12.74
CA GLY A 597 5.90 23.56 -12.85
C GLY A 597 6.17 24.53 -11.70
N SER A 598 6.21 24.03 -10.47
CA SER A 598 6.48 24.83 -9.26
C SER A 598 7.90 25.38 -9.23
N VAL A 599 8.90 24.61 -9.64
CA VAL A 599 10.28 25.11 -9.81
C VAL A 599 10.31 26.24 -10.83
N TYR A 600 9.69 26.06 -12.00
CA TYR A 600 9.63 27.12 -13.00
C TYR A 600 8.79 28.33 -12.57
N SER A 601 7.75 28.14 -11.77
CA SER A 601 6.91 29.23 -11.23
C SER A 601 7.72 30.16 -10.34
N VAL A 602 8.59 29.61 -9.48
CA VAL A 602 9.52 30.40 -8.65
C VAL A 602 10.54 31.16 -9.51
N LEU A 603 11.05 30.53 -10.56
CA LEU A 603 11.96 31.19 -11.50
C LEU A 603 11.28 32.29 -12.32
N ALA A 604 10.01 32.10 -12.69
CA ALA A 604 9.20 33.11 -13.36
C ALA A 604 9.03 34.35 -12.47
N PHE A 605 8.73 34.14 -11.19
CA PHE A 605 8.66 35.22 -10.21
C PHE A 605 10.01 35.94 -10.03
N ALA A 606 11.12 35.20 -10.09
CA ALA A 606 12.48 35.77 -10.07
C ALA A 606 12.89 36.48 -11.38
N GLY A 607 12.01 36.56 -12.38
CA GLY A 607 12.26 37.26 -13.64
C GLY A 607 13.07 36.48 -14.67
N VAL A 608 13.21 35.15 -14.52
CA VAL A 608 13.89 34.30 -15.51
C VAL A 608 13.06 34.22 -16.79
N ALA A 609 13.66 34.55 -17.93
CA ALA A 609 13.00 34.52 -19.23
C ALA A 609 12.44 33.12 -19.55
N ASP A 610 11.24 33.07 -20.13
CA ASP A 610 10.52 31.86 -20.55
C ASP A 610 10.09 30.90 -19.41
N ALA A 611 10.48 31.14 -18.16
CA ALA A 611 10.12 30.28 -17.03
C ALA A 611 8.60 30.21 -16.81
N ALA A 612 7.87 31.31 -17.03
CA ALA A 612 6.41 31.33 -16.91
C ALA A 612 5.71 30.38 -17.91
N ASN A 613 6.16 30.35 -19.17
CA ASN A 613 5.60 29.45 -20.17
C ASN A 613 5.88 27.99 -19.82
N ARG A 614 7.11 27.69 -19.39
CA ARG A 614 7.49 26.33 -18.97
C ARG A 614 6.71 25.85 -17.75
N ALA A 615 6.46 26.74 -16.80
CA ALA A 615 5.61 26.44 -15.65
C ALA A 615 4.18 26.11 -16.10
N LYS A 616 3.61 26.94 -16.99
CA LYS A 616 2.27 26.74 -17.56
C LYS A 616 2.17 25.40 -18.31
N ASP A 617 3.14 25.07 -19.15
CA ASP A 617 3.17 23.81 -19.90
C ASP A 617 3.25 22.58 -18.97
N ALA A 618 4.07 22.67 -17.92
CA ALA A 618 4.22 21.60 -16.95
C ALA A 618 2.93 21.38 -16.12
N TYR A 619 2.28 22.45 -15.66
CA TYR A 619 0.98 22.34 -14.99
C TYR A 619 -0.13 21.84 -15.90
N ALA A 620 -0.18 22.29 -17.16
CA ALA A 620 -1.12 21.79 -18.14
C ALA A 620 -0.94 20.28 -18.41
N THR A 621 0.31 19.82 -18.44
CA THR A 621 0.64 18.39 -18.56
C THR A 621 0.15 17.61 -17.34
N ALA A 622 0.44 18.07 -16.12
CA ALA A 622 -0.05 17.45 -14.89
C ALA A 622 -1.59 17.37 -14.86
N ARG A 623 -2.27 18.45 -15.26
CA ARG A 623 -3.74 18.48 -15.36
C ARG A 623 -4.28 17.54 -16.43
N SER A 624 -3.57 17.32 -17.54
CA SER A 624 -4.01 16.35 -18.55
C SER A 624 -3.93 14.89 -18.06
N GLN A 625 -3.09 14.62 -17.06
CA GLN A 625 -2.87 13.29 -16.47
C GLN A 625 -3.84 12.99 -15.32
N ASP A 626 -4.33 14.01 -14.62
CA ASP A 626 -5.35 13.92 -13.58
C ASP A 626 -6.38 15.06 -13.73
N PRO A 627 -7.26 15.00 -14.75
CA PRO A 627 -8.10 16.11 -15.19
C PRO A 627 -9.20 16.51 -14.20
N THR A 628 -9.55 15.63 -13.26
CA THR A 628 -10.59 15.88 -12.28
C THR A 628 -10.04 16.48 -10.98
N ASN A 629 -8.72 16.60 -10.84
CA ASN A 629 -8.09 17.10 -9.63
C ASN A 629 -7.99 18.64 -9.65
N PRO A 630 -8.62 19.33 -8.69
CA PRO A 630 -8.68 20.79 -8.67
C PRO A 630 -7.33 21.45 -8.37
N THR A 631 -6.37 20.72 -7.80
CA THR A 631 -5.05 21.25 -7.39
C THR A 631 -4.29 21.86 -8.56
N TYR A 632 -4.31 21.22 -9.74
CA TYR A 632 -3.52 21.71 -10.89
C TYR A 632 -4.07 23.01 -11.46
N ALA A 633 -5.40 23.19 -11.46
CA ALA A 633 -6.02 24.46 -11.84
C ALA A 633 -5.67 25.56 -10.83
N LEU A 634 -5.58 25.25 -9.54
CA LEU A 634 -5.12 26.20 -8.52
C LEU A 634 -3.65 26.60 -8.72
N LEU A 635 -2.76 25.66 -9.01
CA LEU A 635 -1.34 25.94 -9.30
C LEU A 635 -1.17 26.84 -10.53
N GLU A 636 -1.96 26.59 -11.59
CA GLU A 636 -2.01 27.48 -12.77
C GLU A 636 -2.49 28.90 -12.37
N ALA A 637 -3.52 29.01 -11.52
CA ALA A 637 -4.01 30.30 -11.04
C ALA A 637 -2.95 31.08 -10.25
N GLN A 638 -2.21 30.40 -9.37
CA GLN A 638 -1.15 30.99 -8.57
C GLN A 638 0.00 31.51 -9.43
N LEU A 639 0.40 30.76 -10.46
CA LEU A 639 1.37 31.21 -11.44
C LEU A 639 0.90 32.48 -12.15
N LEU A 640 -0.33 32.47 -12.68
CA LEU A 640 -0.90 33.58 -13.45
C LEU A 640 -0.98 34.86 -12.62
N ALA A 641 -1.47 34.76 -11.38
CA ALA A 641 -1.56 35.88 -10.45
C ALA A 641 -0.17 36.49 -10.16
N ARG A 642 0.85 35.65 -9.93
CA ARG A 642 2.23 36.11 -9.70
C ARG A 642 2.84 36.78 -10.93
N THR A 643 2.48 36.34 -12.13
CA THR A 643 2.95 36.92 -13.40
C THR A 643 2.14 38.13 -13.88
N GLY A 644 1.11 38.54 -13.14
CA GLY A 644 0.32 39.74 -13.40
C GLY A 644 -0.98 39.53 -14.21
N ASP A 645 -1.39 38.30 -14.46
CA ASP A 645 -2.65 37.98 -15.17
C ASP A 645 -3.75 37.55 -14.19
N ALA A 646 -4.27 38.52 -13.43
CA ALA A 646 -5.31 38.27 -12.44
C ALA A 646 -6.65 37.80 -13.07
N THR A 647 -6.92 38.14 -14.33
CA THR A 647 -8.16 37.75 -15.00
C THR A 647 -8.13 36.27 -15.38
N GLU A 648 -7.04 35.80 -15.99
CA GLU A 648 -6.87 34.36 -16.26
C GLU A 648 -6.76 33.56 -14.95
N ALA A 649 -6.12 34.10 -13.91
CA ALA A 649 -6.07 33.46 -12.60
C ALA A 649 -7.47 33.17 -12.03
N ARG A 650 -8.41 34.12 -12.15
CA ARG A 650 -9.81 33.93 -11.71
C ARG A 650 -10.55 32.85 -12.49
N ILE A 651 -10.29 32.72 -13.79
CA ILE A 651 -10.85 31.64 -14.61
C ILE A 651 -10.36 30.29 -14.06
N LYS A 652 -9.07 30.18 -13.72
CA LYS A 652 -8.49 28.95 -13.17
C LYS A 652 -8.95 28.61 -11.77
N ILE A 653 -9.15 29.61 -10.91
CA ILE A 653 -9.80 29.43 -9.60
C ILE A 653 -11.23 28.89 -9.80
N ALA A 654 -11.99 29.47 -10.74
CA ALA A 654 -13.35 29.00 -11.03
C ALA A 654 -13.36 27.56 -11.59
N GLU A 655 -12.38 27.18 -12.42
CA GLU A 655 -12.20 25.78 -12.85
C GLU A 655 -11.97 24.85 -11.66
N ALA A 656 -11.07 25.20 -10.72
CA ALA A 656 -10.80 24.40 -9.52
C ALA A 656 -12.05 24.25 -8.63
N VAL A 657 -12.78 25.34 -8.39
CA VAL A 657 -14.02 25.34 -7.60
C VAL A 657 -15.15 24.58 -8.32
N ALA A 658 -15.21 24.61 -9.65
CA ALA A 658 -16.19 23.83 -10.42
C ALA A 658 -15.92 22.32 -10.31
N LEU A 659 -14.64 21.90 -10.27
CA LEU A 659 -14.27 20.51 -10.02
C LEU A 659 -14.61 20.10 -8.58
N LYS A 660 -14.37 21.00 -7.61
CA LYS A 660 -14.61 20.75 -6.19
C LYS A 660 -15.12 22.03 -5.50
N PRO A 661 -16.44 22.18 -5.28
CA PRO A 661 -17.03 23.40 -4.73
C PRO A 661 -16.58 23.74 -3.31
N ASN A 662 -16.20 22.74 -2.52
CA ASN A 662 -15.68 22.89 -1.17
C ASN A 662 -14.14 22.79 -1.12
N TYR A 663 -13.44 23.16 -2.19
CA TYR A 663 -11.98 23.18 -2.19
C TYR A 663 -11.46 24.44 -1.51
N THR A 664 -11.19 24.34 -0.22
CA THR A 664 -10.85 25.50 0.60
C THR A 664 -9.62 26.24 0.08
N ASP A 665 -8.59 25.56 -0.41
CA ASP A 665 -7.37 26.20 -0.92
C ASP A 665 -7.66 27.17 -2.09
N ALA A 666 -8.54 26.78 -3.01
CA ALA A 666 -8.95 27.65 -4.12
C ALA A 666 -9.83 28.81 -3.64
N LEU A 667 -10.70 28.59 -2.66
CA LEU A 667 -11.52 29.66 -2.06
C LEU A 667 -10.65 30.67 -1.30
N LEU A 668 -9.63 30.20 -0.57
CA LEU A 668 -8.66 31.05 0.12
C LEU A 668 -7.85 31.87 -0.86
N PHE A 669 -7.36 31.24 -1.92
CA PHE A 669 -6.62 31.94 -2.96
C PHE A 669 -7.50 32.98 -3.68
N SER A 670 -8.80 32.68 -3.87
CA SER A 670 -9.77 33.68 -4.34
C SER A 670 -9.87 34.86 -3.39
N THR A 671 -10.01 34.61 -2.08
CA THR A 671 -10.06 35.68 -1.07
C THR A 671 -8.78 36.52 -1.08
N GLN A 672 -7.60 35.90 -1.17
CA GLN A 672 -6.32 36.64 -1.27
C GLN A 672 -6.30 37.57 -2.48
N LEU A 673 -6.72 37.06 -3.64
CA LEU A 673 -6.77 37.84 -4.88
C LEU A 673 -7.80 38.98 -4.81
N ASP A 674 -8.97 38.74 -4.21
CA ASP A 674 -9.99 39.78 -3.99
C ASP A 674 -9.45 40.92 -3.13
N VAL A 675 -8.73 40.60 -2.07
CA VAL A 675 -8.16 41.59 -1.16
C VAL A 675 -7.03 42.37 -1.83
N ALA A 676 -6.17 41.70 -2.61
CA ALA A 676 -5.12 42.37 -3.40
C ALA A 676 -5.70 43.37 -4.43
N GLU A 677 -6.90 43.10 -4.95
CA GLU A 677 -7.64 43.99 -5.86
C GLU A 677 -8.55 45.00 -5.14
N GLY A 678 -8.60 45.00 -3.81
CA GLY A 678 -9.45 45.89 -3.02
C GLY A 678 -10.94 45.50 -2.96
N LYS A 679 -11.31 44.30 -3.43
CA LYS A 679 -12.68 43.75 -3.40
C LYS A 679 -13.01 43.12 -2.05
N VAL A 680 -12.91 43.89 -0.98
CA VAL A 680 -13.06 43.41 0.40
C VAL A 680 -14.42 42.77 0.67
N ALA A 681 -15.50 43.28 0.06
CA ALA A 681 -16.85 42.71 0.23
C ALA A 681 -16.97 41.28 -0.35
N ASP A 682 -16.35 41.01 -1.49
CA ASP A 682 -16.31 39.68 -2.10
C ASP A 682 -15.47 38.74 -1.24
N ALA A 683 -14.31 39.21 -0.77
CA ALA A 683 -13.45 38.50 0.17
C ALA A 683 -14.20 38.07 1.45
N ILE A 684 -14.96 38.98 2.08
CA ILE A 684 -15.80 38.68 3.26
C ILE A 684 -16.82 37.58 2.95
N THR A 685 -17.48 37.66 1.79
CA THR A 685 -18.50 36.70 1.36
C THR A 685 -17.89 35.31 1.22
N THR A 686 -16.75 35.20 0.54
CA THR A 686 -16.02 33.94 0.36
C THR A 686 -15.49 33.41 1.71
N THR A 687 -14.90 34.24 2.57
CA THR A 687 -14.45 33.82 3.90
C THR A 687 -15.58 33.28 4.78
N ARG A 688 -16.78 33.88 4.72
CA ARG A 688 -17.97 33.32 5.41
C ARG A 688 -18.34 31.93 4.91
N SER A 689 -18.22 31.68 3.59
CA SER A 689 -18.43 30.34 3.04
C SER A 689 -17.38 29.34 3.54
N ILE A 690 -16.11 29.74 3.61
CA ILE A 690 -15.02 28.90 4.16
C ILE A 690 -15.27 28.56 5.62
N ILE A 691 -15.73 29.51 6.43
CA ILE A 691 -16.09 29.25 7.84
C ILE A 691 -17.19 28.20 7.97
N SER A 692 -18.12 28.12 7.02
CA SER A 692 -19.14 27.06 7.03
C SER A 692 -18.56 25.66 6.76
N LEU A 693 -17.41 25.58 6.07
CA LEU A 693 -16.65 24.35 5.84
C LEU A 693 -15.70 24.04 7.02
N GLU A 694 -15.14 25.08 7.66
CA GLU A 694 -14.15 24.99 8.73
C GLU A 694 -14.61 25.72 10.01
N PRO A 695 -15.73 25.30 10.66
CA PRO A 695 -16.36 26.07 11.72
C PRO A 695 -15.55 26.18 13.03
N ASN A 696 -14.51 25.36 13.17
CA ASN A 696 -13.63 25.30 14.34
C ASN A 696 -12.21 25.81 14.06
N ASN A 697 -11.95 26.40 12.89
CA ASN A 697 -10.64 26.96 12.57
C ASN A 697 -10.57 28.44 13.01
N ALA A 698 -9.82 28.70 14.08
CA ALA A 698 -9.66 30.05 14.63
C ALA A 698 -9.08 31.05 13.60
N ALA A 699 -8.21 30.60 12.69
CA ALA A 699 -7.58 31.44 11.67
C ALA A 699 -8.62 32.02 10.67
N ARG A 700 -9.69 31.28 10.37
CA ARG A 700 -10.74 31.75 9.45
C ARG A 700 -11.58 32.86 10.06
N TYR A 701 -11.88 32.77 11.36
CA TYR A 701 -12.56 33.85 12.08
C TYR A 701 -11.67 35.09 12.26
N TYR A 702 -10.37 34.88 12.51
CA TYR A 702 -9.40 35.97 12.51
C TYR A 702 -9.36 36.69 11.15
N GLN A 703 -9.22 35.94 10.05
CA GLN A 703 -9.24 36.48 8.69
C GLN A 703 -10.54 37.27 8.42
N LEU A 704 -11.70 36.73 8.82
CA LEU A 704 -12.97 37.44 8.70
C LEU A 704 -12.98 38.75 9.48
N GLY A 705 -12.46 38.76 10.72
CA GLY A 705 -12.38 39.96 11.54
C GLY A 705 -11.51 41.05 10.91
N VAL A 706 -10.37 40.67 10.34
CA VAL A 706 -9.48 41.60 9.64
C VAL A 706 -10.18 42.21 8.42
N LEU A 707 -10.86 41.39 7.61
CA LEU A 707 -11.60 41.85 6.44
C LEU A 707 -12.77 42.77 6.82
N LEU A 708 -13.51 42.45 7.88
CA LEU A 708 -14.61 43.29 8.38
C LEU A 708 -14.12 44.62 8.95
N SER A 709 -12.96 44.62 9.61
CA SER A 709 -12.32 45.86 10.07
C SER A 709 -11.92 46.75 8.89
N ALA A 710 -11.32 46.17 7.85
CA ALA A 710 -11.01 46.87 6.60
C ALA A 710 -12.27 47.43 5.90
N ASP A 711 -13.41 46.74 6.00
CA ASP A 711 -14.72 47.18 5.51
C ASP A 711 -15.48 48.08 6.51
N LYS A 712 -14.83 48.54 7.58
CA LYS A 712 -15.35 49.44 8.63
C LYS A 712 -16.58 48.89 9.39
N LYS A 713 -16.74 47.57 9.43
CA LYS A 713 -17.78 46.86 10.20
C LYS A 713 -17.24 46.44 11.56
N LEU A 714 -16.95 47.43 12.40
CA LEU A 714 -16.24 47.25 13.67
C LEU A 714 -16.91 46.24 14.62
N ASP A 715 -18.23 46.33 14.82
CA ASP A 715 -18.94 45.41 15.72
C ASP A 715 -18.89 43.95 15.22
N GLU A 716 -19.05 43.72 13.91
CA GLU A 716 -18.96 42.38 13.34
C GLU A 716 -17.52 41.85 13.41
N ALA A 717 -16.51 42.72 13.23
CA ALA A 717 -15.11 42.37 13.35
C ALA A 717 -14.76 41.90 14.78
N ILE A 718 -15.22 42.64 15.80
CA ILE A 718 -15.07 42.26 17.22
C ILE A 718 -15.67 40.87 17.46
N THR A 719 -16.91 40.61 17.00
CA THR A 719 -17.54 39.29 17.14
C THR A 719 -16.72 38.17 16.47
N ALA A 720 -16.17 38.42 15.29
CA ALA A 720 -15.32 37.45 14.60
C ALA A 720 -14.02 37.16 15.39
N PHE A 721 -13.35 38.20 15.91
CA PHE A 721 -12.16 38.01 16.73
C PHE A 721 -12.46 37.33 18.07
N GLU A 722 -13.57 37.66 18.75
CA GLU A 722 -14.02 36.95 19.95
C GLU A 722 -14.19 35.45 19.68
N ARG A 723 -14.75 35.07 18.52
CA ARG A 723 -14.90 33.68 18.13
C ARG A 723 -13.55 33.00 17.86
N ALA A 724 -12.61 33.67 17.22
CA ALA A 724 -11.24 33.17 17.03
C ALA A 724 -10.55 32.90 18.37
N VAL A 725 -10.66 33.83 19.34
CA VAL A 725 -10.10 33.70 20.69
C VAL A 725 -10.78 32.60 21.50
N ALA A 726 -12.09 32.40 21.32
CA ALA A 726 -12.82 31.30 21.97
C ALA A 726 -12.36 29.92 21.48
N LEU A 727 -11.98 29.81 20.20
CA LEU A 727 -11.45 28.58 19.60
C LEU A 727 -9.97 28.36 19.94
N ASN A 728 -9.17 29.42 19.98
CA ASN A 728 -7.77 29.38 20.42
C ASN A 728 -7.48 30.53 21.39
N GLN A 729 -7.40 30.20 22.68
CA GLN A 729 -7.18 31.17 23.74
C GLN A 729 -5.78 31.81 23.70
N ASN A 730 -4.82 31.23 22.99
CA ASN A 730 -3.46 31.78 22.88
C ASN A 730 -3.20 32.45 21.53
N TYR A 731 -4.26 32.70 20.72
CA TYR A 731 -4.11 33.36 19.44
C TYR A 731 -3.81 34.87 19.62
N ALA A 732 -2.52 35.19 19.75
CA ALA A 732 -2.04 36.53 20.09
C ALA A 732 -2.50 37.59 19.06
N ASN A 733 -2.44 37.28 17.77
CA ASN A 733 -2.90 38.17 16.70
C ASN A 733 -4.40 38.50 16.82
N ALA A 734 -5.25 37.48 16.96
CA ALA A 734 -6.69 37.69 17.13
C ALA A 734 -7.02 38.52 18.38
N ARG A 735 -6.32 38.29 19.50
CA ARG A 735 -6.49 39.10 20.73
C ARG A 735 -6.03 40.54 20.56
N TYR A 736 -4.94 40.77 19.84
CA TYR A 736 -4.44 42.12 19.56
C TYR A 736 -5.45 42.93 18.75
N PHE A 737 -5.94 42.37 17.64
CA PHE A 737 -6.96 43.05 16.82
C PHE A 737 -8.31 43.19 17.55
N LEU A 738 -8.66 42.23 18.41
CA LEU A 738 -9.81 42.37 19.31
C LEU A 738 -9.63 43.56 20.28
N ALA A 739 -8.43 43.73 20.85
CA ALA A 739 -8.12 44.86 21.72
C ALA A 739 -8.22 46.20 20.98
N LEU A 740 -7.67 46.28 19.77
CA LEU A 740 -7.79 47.48 18.92
C LEU A 740 -9.26 47.81 18.64
N GLY A 741 -10.07 46.79 18.34
CA GLY A 741 -11.51 46.98 18.13
C GLY A 741 -12.23 47.53 19.37
N TYR A 742 -11.89 47.04 20.56
CA TYR A 742 -12.41 47.57 21.82
C TYR A 742 -11.94 49.00 22.11
N ILE A 743 -10.68 49.34 21.81
CA ILE A 743 -10.15 50.71 21.94
C ILE A 743 -10.95 51.66 21.06
N GLU A 744 -11.20 51.28 19.80
CA GLU A 744 -11.98 52.09 18.86
C GLU A 744 -13.44 52.27 19.32
N LYS A 745 -14.00 51.25 19.98
CA LYS A 745 -15.33 51.30 20.63
C LYS A 745 -15.35 52.07 21.96
N GLY A 746 -14.19 52.43 22.51
CA GLY A 746 -14.03 53.10 23.80
C GLY A 746 -14.12 52.18 25.03
N ASP A 747 -14.09 50.87 24.85
CA ASP A 747 -14.07 49.88 25.94
C ASP A 747 -12.64 49.54 26.35
N ASN A 748 -12.00 50.49 27.02
CA ASN A 748 -10.61 50.33 27.50
C ASN A 748 -10.46 49.18 28.50
N ALA A 749 -11.52 48.79 29.20
CA ALA A 749 -11.49 47.69 30.15
C ALA A 749 -11.34 46.35 29.41
N ALA A 750 -12.20 46.09 28.41
CA ALA A 750 -12.11 44.90 27.59
C ALA A 750 -10.79 44.85 26.79
N ALA A 751 -10.35 45.99 26.23
CA ALA A 751 -9.06 46.10 25.55
C ALA A 751 -7.88 45.74 26.46
N THR A 752 -7.88 46.23 27.70
CA THR A 752 -6.84 45.92 28.70
C THR A 752 -6.75 44.43 28.96
N THR A 753 -7.89 43.75 29.16
CA THR A 753 -7.92 42.29 29.39
C THR A 753 -7.27 41.51 28.24
N GLN A 754 -7.53 41.91 27.00
CA GLN A 754 -6.91 41.23 25.85
C GLN A 754 -5.41 41.53 25.76
N LEU A 755 -4.99 42.80 25.91
CA LEU A 755 -3.59 43.21 25.82
C LEU A 755 -2.71 42.62 26.92
N GLU A 756 -3.24 42.37 28.12
CA GLU A 756 -2.51 41.67 29.18
C GLU A 756 -2.07 40.26 28.74
N VAL A 757 -2.95 39.52 28.05
CA VAL A 757 -2.63 38.20 27.50
C VAL A 757 -1.66 38.33 26.34
N VAL A 758 -1.87 39.28 25.41
CA VAL A 758 -0.95 39.50 24.28
C VAL A 758 0.47 39.83 24.79
N SER A 759 0.58 40.70 25.81
CA SER A 759 1.86 41.05 26.43
C SER A 759 2.51 39.87 27.16
N ALA A 760 1.72 38.94 27.74
CA ALA A 760 2.26 37.74 28.36
C ALA A 760 2.79 36.74 27.33
N LEU A 761 2.12 36.62 26.18
CA LEU A 761 2.57 35.78 25.05
C LEU A 761 3.77 36.39 24.31
N ASN A 762 3.97 37.71 24.42
CA ASN A 762 5.03 38.47 23.75
C ASN A 762 5.83 39.30 24.78
N PRO A 763 6.56 38.66 25.71
CA PRO A 763 7.17 39.35 26.85
C PRO A 763 8.25 40.36 26.47
N ASP A 764 8.83 40.24 25.28
CA ASP A 764 9.89 41.13 24.79
C ASP A 764 9.39 42.26 23.88
N ASN A 765 8.09 42.28 23.55
CA ASN A 765 7.53 43.34 22.72
C ASN A 765 7.26 44.62 23.53
N ALA A 766 8.15 45.60 23.39
CA ALA A 766 8.05 46.89 24.05
C ALA A 766 6.85 47.75 23.58
N GLU A 767 6.44 47.63 22.32
CA GLU A 767 5.31 48.36 21.75
C GLU A 767 3.97 47.90 22.35
N ILE A 768 3.80 46.59 22.54
CA ILE A 768 2.61 46.02 23.18
C ILE A 768 2.53 46.42 24.65
N LYS A 769 3.67 46.47 25.35
CA LYS A 769 3.72 46.99 26.73
C LYS A 769 3.33 48.45 26.79
N GLN A 770 3.86 49.28 25.89
CA GLN A 770 3.53 50.70 25.80
C GLN A 770 2.04 50.92 25.50
N LEU A 771 1.49 50.17 24.53
CA LEU A 771 0.06 50.21 24.19
C LEU A 771 -0.81 49.83 25.39
N LEU A 772 -0.44 48.79 26.13
CA LEU A 772 -1.14 48.38 27.36
C LEU A 772 -1.13 49.48 28.43
N GLU A 773 0.00 50.16 28.64
CA GLU A 773 0.11 51.28 29.57
C GLU A 773 -0.75 52.48 29.16
N ASP A 774 -0.77 52.83 27.88
CA ASP A 774 -1.54 53.97 27.37
C ASP A 774 -3.06 53.73 27.47
N VAL A 775 -3.52 52.51 27.17
CA VAL A 775 -4.93 52.10 27.34
C VAL A 775 -5.32 52.11 28.82
N LYS A 776 -4.46 51.61 29.72
CA LYS A 776 -4.69 51.67 31.19
C LYS A 776 -4.75 53.10 31.72
N ALA A 777 -3.95 54.00 31.15
CA ALA A 777 -3.92 55.42 31.51
C ALA A 777 -5.05 56.25 30.88
N GLY A 778 -5.92 55.64 30.05
CA GLY A 778 -7.00 56.34 29.35
C GLY A 778 -6.49 57.33 28.28
N ARG A 779 -5.26 57.16 27.81
CA ARG A 779 -4.67 57.98 26.75
C ARG A 779 -5.07 57.39 25.41
N THR A 780 -5.29 58.24 24.41
CA THR A 780 -5.50 57.80 23.03
C THR A 780 -4.18 57.22 22.51
N PRO A 781 -4.09 55.91 22.22
CA PRO A 781 -2.85 55.33 21.76
C PRO A 781 -2.52 55.83 20.34
N ALA A 782 -1.24 56.09 20.08
CA ALA A 782 -0.76 56.29 18.72
C ALA A 782 -0.81 54.93 18.01
N THR A 783 -1.82 54.72 17.16
CA THR A 783 -2.00 53.50 16.39
C THR A 783 -1.03 53.46 15.22
N ASP A 784 0.27 53.33 15.50
CA ASP A 784 1.20 52.70 14.57
C ASP A 784 1.22 51.20 14.90
N THR A 785 1.06 50.36 13.88
CA THR A 785 0.80 48.92 13.99
C THR A 785 1.90 48.19 14.76
N ALA A 786 1.62 47.83 16.02
CA ALA A 786 2.56 47.14 16.90
C ALA A 786 2.73 45.66 16.52
N GLN A 787 3.95 45.16 16.73
CA GLN A 787 4.41 43.92 16.10
C GLN A 787 4.19 42.62 16.91
N VAL A 788 3.04 41.94 16.83
CA VAL A 788 2.78 40.69 17.61
C VAL A 788 3.36 39.41 16.96
N SER A 789 4.13 38.62 17.73
CA SER A 789 4.59 37.28 17.34
C SER A 789 3.59 36.21 17.79
N GLU A 790 3.28 35.28 16.90
CA GLU A 790 2.46 34.12 17.22
C GLU A 790 3.34 33.04 17.88
N GLN A 791 2.92 32.50 19.03
CA GLN A 791 3.48 31.25 19.53
C GLN A 791 2.68 30.12 18.88
N THR A 792 3.34 29.32 18.06
CA THR A 792 2.75 28.13 17.45
C THR A 792 2.18 27.25 18.56
N PRO A 793 0.91 26.80 18.48
CA PRO A 793 0.44 25.72 19.34
C PRO A 793 1.39 24.53 19.21
N GLU A 794 1.81 23.95 20.31
CA GLU A 794 2.53 22.67 20.31
C GLU A 794 1.56 21.63 19.74
N VAL A 795 1.73 21.29 18.46
CA VAL A 795 0.96 20.25 17.79
C VAL A 795 1.60 18.92 18.15
N GLU A 796 0.99 18.19 19.09
CA GLU A 796 1.14 16.74 19.12
C GLU A 796 0.51 16.20 17.82
N SER A 797 1.37 15.64 16.97
CA SER A 797 0.97 15.05 15.70
C SER A 797 0.41 13.63 15.94
N GLU A 798 -0.91 13.54 16.08
CA GLU A 798 -1.63 12.29 15.81
C GLU A 798 -2.70 12.55 14.74
N GLY A 799 -2.50 11.94 13.56
CA GLY A 799 -3.59 11.61 12.64
C GLY A 799 -4.09 12.73 11.72
N GLY A 800 -3.44 12.88 10.57
CA GLY A 800 -4.14 12.93 9.26
C GLY A 800 -5.15 14.05 8.99
N THR A 801 -5.13 15.16 9.72
CA THR A 801 -5.89 16.37 9.36
C THR A 801 -4.99 17.59 9.43
N VAL A 802 -4.66 18.15 8.26
CA VAL A 802 -4.00 19.45 8.16
C VAL A 802 -5.08 20.53 8.27
N THR A 803 -4.93 21.43 9.24
CA THR A 803 -5.55 22.76 9.17
C THR A 803 -4.46 23.75 8.79
N THR A 804 -4.57 24.37 7.62
CA THR A 804 -3.64 25.42 7.20
C THR A 804 -3.91 26.71 7.97
N SER A 805 -2.92 27.19 8.73
CA SER A 805 -2.85 28.59 9.17
C SER A 805 -2.08 29.42 8.13
N GLU A 806 -2.61 29.50 6.91
CA GLU A 806 -2.09 30.47 5.95
C GLU A 806 -2.77 31.82 6.18
N ALA A 807 -1.99 32.82 6.61
CA ALA A 807 -2.41 34.21 6.65
C ALA A 807 -2.38 34.79 5.23
N PRO A 808 -3.35 35.63 4.83
CA PRO A 808 -3.46 36.12 3.45
C PRO A 808 -2.41 37.21 3.17
N ASP A 809 -1.64 37.05 2.11
CA ASP A 809 -0.59 37.99 1.67
C ASP A 809 -1.21 39.12 0.84
N THR A 810 -1.60 40.22 1.49
CA THR A 810 -2.33 41.32 0.87
C THR A 810 -1.95 42.64 1.53
N SER A 811 -1.96 43.78 0.83
CA SER A 811 -1.64 45.10 1.42
C SER A 811 -2.64 45.60 2.47
N LEU A 812 -3.76 44.89 2.66
CA LEU A 812 -4.72 45.07 3.73
C LEU A 812 -4.34 44.30 5.01
N ILE A 813 -3.30 43.47 4.95
CA ILE A 813 -2.78 42.64 6.03
C ILE A 813 -1.27 42.87 6.06
N VAL A 814 -0.79 43.60 7.06
CA VAL A 814 0.65 43.71 7.30
C VAL A 814 1.03 42.61 8.29
N PRO A 815 1.60 41.47 7.86
CA PRO A 815 2.20 40.54 8.79
C PRO A 815 3.46 41.19 9.34
N VAL A 816 3.58 41.03 10.63
CA VAL A 816 4.74 41.41 11.39
C VAL A 816 5.68 40.20 11.37
N ASN A 817 6.76 40.33 10.61
CA ASN A 817 7.76 39.32 10.22
C ASN A 817 7.38 38.37 9.06
N PRO A 818 8.37 38.07 8.19
CA PRO A 818 8.17 37.34 6.94
C PRO A 818 7.78 35.88 7.20
N VAL A 819 6.94 35.38 6.30
CA VAL A 819 6.57 33.98 6.18
C VAL A 819 7.83 33.14 5.97
N ASN A 820 8.21 32.34 6.97
CA ASN A 820 8.95 31.12 6.71
C ASN A 820 7.91 30.04 6.36
N VAL A 821 7.85 29.69 5.08
CA VAL A 821 7.06 28.55 4.59
C VAL A 821 7.75 27.27 5.03
N VAL A 822 7.23 26.62 6.08
CA VAL A 822 7.49 25.24 6.53
C VAL A 822 6.22 24.84 7.32
N ASP A 823 5.48 23.75 7.12
CA ASP A 823 5.65 22.50 6.41
C ASP A 823 4.23 22.03 6.05
N ASP A 824 3.96 21.63 4.82
CA ASP A 824 2.82 20.77 4.52
C ASP A 824 3.17 19.80 3.38
N ASN A 825 4.24 19.05 3.60
CA ASN A 825 4.63 17.91 2.77
C ASN A 825 5.21 16.81 3.65
N THR A 826 4.35 16.15 4.43
CA THR A 826 4.56 14.75 4.80
C THR A 826 3.25 13.97 4.59
N VAL A 827 2.92 13.75 3.32
CA VAL A 827 2.14 12.57 2.91
C VAL A 827 3.10 11.59 2.25
N GLN A 828 3.68 10.72 3.09
CA GLN A 828 3.98 9.31 2.79
C GLN A 828 3.59 8.48 4.00
#